data_AF-A0A2E8TQH4-F1
#
_entry.id   AF-A0A2E8TQH4-F1
#
_cell.length_a   1.000
_cell.length_b   1.000
_cell.length_c   1.000
_cell.angle_alpha   90.00
_cell.angle_beta   90.00
_cell.angle_gamma   90.00
#
_symmetry.space_group_name_H-M   'P 1'
#
loop_
_entity.id
_entity.type
_entity.pdbx_description
1 polymer ?
#
loop_
_entity_poly.entity_id
_entity_poly.type
_entity_poly.pdbx_seq_one_letter_code
_entity_poly.pdbx_strand_id
1 'polypeptide(L)'
;MGMIERFGRIADTYITEKEQLLEADEERRRVFTGHAFWPTEVLRDTIIFAAIVMVIAFYSWIIPPPLHNAADPYAQAGFVFPDWYVLFSYGYLRWGEYLPQFDIPAGPIGDFFGQPIISWNAGWWGALITGLPVMILALPPFIIGKREKRGVEDPWFATAGAVYLAHVWFISVFSINIFLEMYAQNRTDYCWSDSHAIFYCGTQAPWTAEVFNAVPWLLTGIFVFVLLYFSIRKFLLGPMGSRLTPVLGKQIAVGSMVVSVLLCTMAWPVYENGFWNQRGLGTMGFWEYQNEAKLAELDGIRGQPSDTLIHTDKGNVREFVSGHCLDYDSTSGLAVWESMEEGSEHSEWCVLPASYWVSWGIYQPTRSSIIDFSGANGHADTQTSRNIGANEIIYDGPEDGTPIEITETIQFAVEDLGLSSVPTDIGCNFRTTVRGAGTHSQSLSLMDDAGEMVWSNSGAACDSGTIYLDAGSSYTITFTTRSEGVNDTVTMISDFSAVAFQPLLLSDDGTALLRSEVSMGAEELSAMSVTNPTFQKNPKSLDAKLIYSLFIPCLGVGALVFMLMRNMARGYEWEMNKCYGCDLCDDACPVRLFNAGDKLNIIYNTWNNEDDGVPLYSCLTCTACTNACPQLVDYDSYIDIRRNLVVGGPPAAEIPHTVLQAVLAAEAEEDADESFIPVDEYPLDSSIGYYPGCVDYIDQEMVFSHVNKGEMDLGDTTTSAFTIFGEMGEDVTYLGRDFLKCCGHDQKWQGMSEVFEKLKSYNQKKLGESGIETLVTSCAECFRTFAMDYELDEMKVMHTTEFLVEKGFDMSLKTDDELTVTYHDPCRLGRQMNIYEEPRDLVNSVEGVNMVEMEHTGEDALCCGVSSMMSCNENSRALRIQRFDEVRATGAEIMLTTCPKCVAHFECLKFEGDPRHDFEILDVVSFLARQIEESRTR
;
A
#
# COMPACT_ATOMS: atom_id res chain seq x y z
N MET A 1 -48.70 28.06 -13.76
CA MET A 1 -47.85 28.69 -12.73
C MET A 1 -46.59 29.23 -13.35
N GLY A 2 -46.26 30.47 -12.99
CA GLY A 2 -45.09 31.19 -13.51
C GLY A 2 -43.79 30.65 -12.96
N MET A 3 -42.68 30.94 -13.63
CA MET A 3 -41.36 30.37 -13.31
C MET A 3 -40.91 30.63 -11.86
N ILE A 4 -41.26 31.80 -11.30
CA ILE A 4 -40.91 32.21 -9.93
C ILE A 4 -41.64 31.37 -8.87
N GLU A 5 -42.92 31.04 -9.07
CA GLU A 5 -43.67 30.16 -8.14
C GLU A 5 -43.11 28.73 -8.14
N ARG A 6 -42.66 28.25 -9.31
CA ARG A 6 -42.03 26.92 -9.41
C ARG A 6 -40.68 26.90 -8.69
N PHE A 7 -39.85 27.94 -8.85
CA PHE A 7 -38.59 28.05 -8.10
C PHE A 7 -38.82 28.15 -6.59
N GLY A 8 -39.84 28.88 -6.14
CA GLY A 8 -40.24 28.89 -4.73
C GLY A 8 -40.59 27.50 -4.20
N ARG A 9 -41.45 26.76 -4.91
CA ARG A 9 -41.86 25.41 -4.47
C ARG A 9 -40.71 24.39 -4.52
N ILE A 10 -39.83 24.47 -5.52
CA ILE A 10 -38.63 23.61 -5.60
C ILE A 10 -37.67 23.90 -4.44
N ALA A 11 -37.48 25.18 -4.08
CA ALA A 11 -36.65 25.55 -2.93
C ALA A 11 -37.23 25.05 -1.60
N ASP A 12 -38.55 25.18 -1.40
CA ASP A 12 -39.24 24.66 -0.21
C ASP A 12 -39.14 23.14 -0.11
N THR A 13 -39.41 22.40 -1.20
CA THR A 13 -39.29 20.93 -1.20
C THR A 13 -37.85 20.50 -0.95
N TYR A 14 -36.86 21.17 -1.55
CA TYR A 14 -35.44 20.87 -1.34
C TYR A 14 -34.97 21.15 0.10
N ILE A 15 -35.46 22.22 0.74
CA ILE A 15 -35.14 22.49 2.15
C ILE A 15 -35.85 21.48 3.06
N THR A 16 -37.10 21.13 2.79
CA THR A 16 -37.88 20.16 3.60
C THR A 16 -37.26 18.75 3.54
N GLU A 17 -36.91 18.25 2.36
CA GLU A 17 -36.20 16.96 2.25
C GLU A 17 -34.81 17.01 2.88
N LYS A 18 -34.07 18.12 2.73
CA LYS A 18 -32.77 18.28 3.37
C LYS A 18 -32.87 18.24 4.90
N GLU A 19 -33.90 18.83 5.49
CA GLU A 19 -34.15 18.77 6.94
C GLU A 19 -34.56 17.35 7.38
N GLN A 20 -35.43 16.66 6.62
CA GLN A 20 -35.77 15.26 6.91
C GLN A 20 -34.58 14.30 6.79
N LEU A 21 -33.68 14.51 5.82
CA LEU A 21 -32.46 13.72 5.67
C LEU A 21 -31.43 14.00 6.78
N LEU A 22 -31.45 15.20 7.37
CA LEU A 22 -30.62 15.53 8.54
C LEU A 22 -31.17 14.91 9.83
N GLU A 23 -32.49 14.91 10.04
CA GLU A 23 -33.12 14.21 11.18
C GLU A 23 -32.94 12.68 11.09
N ALA A 24 -33.01 12.11 9.87
CA ALA A 24 -32.86 10.66 9.65
C ALA A 24 -31.44 10.12 9.91
N ASP A 25 -30.40 10.97 9.93
CA ASP A 25 -29.01 10.55 10.18
C ASP A 25 -28.74 10.31 11.68
N GLU A 26 -29.53 10.93 12.58
CA GLU A 26 -29.35 10.78 14.04
C GLU A 26 -29.96 9.49 14.63
N GLU A 27 -31.02 8.93 14.03
CA GLU A 27 -31.81 7.86 14.69
C GLU A 27 -31.43 6.40 14.33
N ARG A 28 -30.72 6.14 13.21
CA ARG A 28 -30.44 4.76 12.76
C ARG A 28 -29.18 4.13 13.37
N ARG A 29 -29.25 3.71 14.63
CA ARG A 29 -28.33 2.69 15.20
C ARG A 29 -28.95 1.29 15.14
N ARG A 30 -28.54 0.46 14.18
CA ARG A 30 -28.86 -0.98 14.18
C ARG A 30 -28.05 -1.71 15.25
N VAL A 31 -28.70 -2.62 15.98
CA VAL A 31 -28.04 -3.49 16.95
C VAL A 31 -27.51 -4.72 16.21
N PHE A 32 -26.19 -4.84 16.05
CA PHE A 32 -25.57 -6.00 15.41
C PHE A 32 -25.69 -7.24 16.32
N THR A 33 -26.35 -8.28 15.84
CA THR A 33 -26.28 -9.62 16.43
C THR A 33 -25.04 -10.35 15.89
N GLY A 34 -23.86 -9.95 16.36
CA GLY A 34 -22.69 -10.81 16.22
C GLY A 34 -22.82 -12.09 17.05
N HIS A 35 -21.79 -12.95 17.02
CA HIS A 35 -21.76 -14.22 17.76
C HIS A 35 -22.22 -13.98 19.21
N ALA A 36 -23.10 -14.84 19.77
CA ALA A 36 -23.82 -14.59 21.02
C ALA A 36 -22.96 -14.36 22.28
N PHE A 37 -21.64 -14.45 22.14
CA PHE A 37 -20.64 -14.21 23.17
C PHE A 37 -19.59 -13.14 22.75
N TRP A 38 -19.44 -12.87 21.44
CA TRP A 38 -18.40 -12.03 20.82
C TRP A 38 -18.96 -11.32 19.55
N PRO A 39 -19.34 -10.03 19.62
CA PRO A 39 -19.74 -9.24 18.45
C PRO A 39 -18.71 -9.26 17.32
N THR A 40 -19.14 -9.05 16.07
CA THR A 40 -18.25 -8.98 14.89
C THR A 40 -17.19 -7.90 15.02
N GLU A 41 -17.56 -6.78 15.62
CA GLU A 41 -16.70 -5.65 15.94
C GLU A 41 -15.71 -6.05 17.02
N VAL A 42 -16.15 -6.75 18.07
CA VAL A 42 -15.26 -7.27 19.12
C VAL A 42 -14.31 -8.33 18.57
N LEU A 43 -14.71 -9.17 17.61
CA LEU A 43 -13.82 -10.12 16.96
C LEU A 43 -12.79 -9.39 16.07
N ARG A 44 -13.22 -8.45 15.23
CA ARG A 44 -12.33 -7.61 14.40
C ARG A 44 -11.35 -6.83 15.29
N ASP A 45 -11.86 -6.15 16.30
CA ASP A 45 -11.09 -5.29 17.20
C ASP A 45 -10.20 -6.12 18.11
N THR A 46 -10.57 -7.38 18.44
CA THR A 46 -9.67 -8.32 19.11
C THR A 46 -8.66 -8.93 18.17
N ILE A 47 -8.93 -9.13 16.87
CA ILE A 47 -7.91 -9.52 15.89
C ILE A 47 -6.92 -8.38 15.69
N ILE A 48 -7.39 -7.13 15.59
CA ILE A 48 -6.54 -5.93 15.54
C ILE A 48 -5.76 -5.77 16.84
N PHE A 49 -6.41 -5.89 18.00
CA PHE A 49 -5.76 -5.81 19.32
C PHE A 49 -4.78 -6.96 19.52
N ALA A 50 -5.08 -8.20 19.12
CA ALA A 50 -4.17 -9.33 19.20
C ALA A 50 -3.02 -9.20 18.21
N ALA A 51 -3.24 -8.64 17.01
CA ALA A 51 -2.17 -8.31 16.08
C ALA A 51 -1.27 -7.20 16.66
N ILE A 52 -1.84 -6.13 17.23
CA ILE A 52 -1.11 -5.07 17.92
C ILE A 52 -0.37 -5.62 19.13
N VAL A 53 -0.98 -6.47 19.95
CA VAL A 53 -0.36 -7.12 21.11
C VAL A 53 0.71 -8.12 20.69
N MET A 54 0.54 -8.86 19.60
CA MET A 54 1.60 -9.72 19.06
C MET A 54 2.74 -8.89 18.47
N VAL A 55 2.47 -7.76 17.81
CA VAL A 55 3.50 -6.83 17.33
C VAL A 55 4.23 -6.16 18.51
N ILE A 56 3.51 -5.73 19.55
CA ILE A 56 4.09 -5.19 20.78
C ILE A 56 4.88 -6.26 21.53
N ALA A 57 4.40 -7.51 21.61
CA ALA A 57 5.11 -8.62 22.24
C ALA A 57 6.33 -9.05 21.42
N PHE A 58 6.25 -9.02 20.10
CA PHE A 58 7.36 -9.24 19.17
C PHE A 58 8.43 -8.14 19.32
N TYR A 59 8.02 -6.87 19.42
CA TYR A 59 8.94 -5.78 19.76
C TYR A 59 9.50 -5.89 21.19
N SER A 60 8.69 -6.28 22.18
CA SER A 60 9.13 -6.53 23.56
C SER A 60 10.08 -7.73 23.67
N TRP A 61 10.05 -8.64 22.69
CA TRP A 61 10.93 -9.81 22.59
C TRP A 61 12.22 -9.49 21.80
N ILE A 62 12.14 -8.64 20.78
CA ILE A 62 13.30 -8.15 20.01
C ILE A 62 14.11 -7.11 20.80
N ILE A 63 13.44 -6.20 21.49
CA ILE A 63 14.05 -5.07 22.21
C ILE A 63 14.28 -5.50 23.67
N PRO A 64 15.53 -5.74 24.11
CA PRO A 64 15.79 -6.06 25.50
C PRO A 64 15.48 -4.85 26.41
N PRO A 65 15.12 -5.08 27.69
CA PRO A 65 15.02 -3.98 28.65
C PRO A 65 16.40 -3.31 28.84
N PRO A 66 16.45 -2.00 29.13
CA PRO A 66 17.70 -1.27 29.26
C PRO A 66 18.56 -1.82 30.42
N LEU A 67 19.72 -2.38 30.08
CA LEU A 67 20.76 -2.76 31.04
C LEU A 67 21.71 -1.57 31.29
N HIS A 68 21.16 -0.52 31.90
CA HIS A 68 21.96 0.55 32.49
C HIS A 68 22.15 0.28 33.98
N ASN A 69 23.27 0.70 34.57
CA ASN A 69 23.35 0.79 36.03
C ASN A 69 22.26 1.76 36.52
N ALA A 70 21.47 1.34 37.52
CA ALA A 70 20.23 2.02 37.94
C ALA A 70 20.41 3.40 38.62
N ALA A 71 21.57 4.05 38.43
CA ALA A 71 22.00 5.26 39.12
C ALA A 71 22.70 6.28 38.19
N ASP A 72 22.61 6.15 36.86
CA ASP A 72 23.11 7.18 35.93
C ASP A 72 22.08 8.34 35.79
N PRO A 73 22.40 9.58 36.23
CA PRO A 73 21.49 10.72 36.14
C PRO A 73 21.41 11.36 34.74
N TYR A 74 22.27 10.98 33.80
CA TYR A 74 22.20 11.43 32.40
C TYR A 74 21.33 10.50 31.54
N ALA A 75 21.11 9.26 31.98
CA ALA A 75 20.12 8.36 31.40
C ALA A 75 18.70 8.82 31.80
N GLN A 76 18.09 9.70 31.00
CA GLN A 76 16.74 10.20 31.24
C GLN A 76 15.68 9.06 31.17
N ALA A 77 15.22 8.67 32.36
CA ALA A 77 14.10 7.76 32.65
C ALA A 77 14.26 6.31 32.15
N GLY A 78 14.31 5.37 33.11
CA GLY A 78 14.19 3.94 32.82
C GLY A 78 12.86 3.61 32.16
N PHE A 79 12.92 3.16 30.91
CA PHE A 79 11.75 2.72 30.13
C PHE A 79 11.16 1.44 30.73
N VAL A 80 9.88 1.50 31.10
CA VAL A 80 9.08 0.34 31.51
C VAL A 80 7.87 0.26 30.57
N PHE A 81 7.81 -0.83 29.80
CA PHE A 81 6.96 -1.08 28.62
C PHE A 81 7.30 -0.29 27.34
N PRO A 82 7.21 -0.91 26.15
CA PRO A 82 7.39 -0.23 24.88
C PRO A 82 6.07 0.44 24.47
N ASP A 83 5.81 1.62 25.05
CA ASP A 83 4.82 2.54 24.49
C ASP A 83 5.30 2.97 23.10
N TRP A 84 4.69 2.40 22.06
CA TRP A 84 4.88 2.76 20.66
C TRP A 84 4.76 4.27 20.41
N TYR A 85 3.93 4.95 21.22
CA TYR A 85 3.82 6.40 21.25
C TYR A 85 5.16 7.10 21.54
N VAL A 86 5.92 6.60 22.51
CA VAL A 86 7.19 7.20 22.91
C VAL A 86 8.29 6.88 21.89
N LEU A 87 8.27 5.70 21.26
CA LEU A 87 9.21 5.36 20.19
C LEU A 87 9.06 6.27 18.96
N PHE A 88 7.83 6.49 18.47
CA PHE A 88 7.64 7.43 17.35
C PHE A 88 7.94 8.87 17.77
N SER A 89 7.55 9.27 19.00
CA SER A 89 7.79 10.62 19.51
C SER A 89 9.28 10.92 19.66
N TYR A 90 10.08 9.95 20.14
CA TYR A 90 11.53 10.06 20.24
C TYR A 90 12.18 10.20 18.85
N GLY A 91 11.72 9.41 17.87
CA GLY A 91 12.16 9.57 16.48
C GLY A 91 11.82 10.95 15.89
N TYR A 92 10.66 11.54 16.23
CA TYR A 92 10.33 12.91 15.83
C TYR A 92 11.15 13.97 16.56
N LEU A 93 11.46 13.78 17.85
CA LEU A 93 12.35 14.66 18.61
C LEU A 93 13.75 14.68 17.99
N ARG A 94 14.32 13.50 17.68
CA ARG A 94 15.59 13.39 16.94
C ARG A 94 15.49 14.04 15.56
N TRP A 95 14.43 13.80 14.80
CA TRP A 95 14.28 14.46 13.49
C TRP A 95 14.21 15.99 13.61
N GLY A 96 13.63 16.51 14.71
CA GLY A 96 13.62 17.92 15.06
C GLY A 96 14.99 18.56 15.35
N GLU A 97 16.02 17.77 15.65
CA GLU A 97 17.39 18.28 15.84
C GLU A 97 18.03 18.77 14.53
N TYR A 98 17.67 18.16 13.39
CA TYR A 98 18.17 18.52 12.06
C TYR A 98 17.41 19.68 11.40
N LEU A 99 16.35 20.18 12.05
CA LEU A 99 15.57 21.33 11.59
C LEU A 99 16.13 22.65 12.15
N PRO A 100 15.89 23.80 11.50
CA PRO A 100 16.42 25.08 11.94
C PRO A 100 15.96 25.41 13.37
N GLN A 101 16.92 25.71 14.25
CA GLN A 101 16.67 26.10 15.64
C GLN A 101 16.92 27.60 15.82
N PHE A 102 15.95 28.31 16.39
CA PHE A 102 16.04 29.76 16.60
C PHE A 102 15.07 30.25 17.68
N ASP A 103 15.41 31.35 18.35
CA ASP A 103 14.59 31.96 19.39
C ASP A 103 13.71 33.10 18.84
N ILE A 104 12.41 33.06 19.14
CA ILE A 104 11.46 34.14 18.81
C ILE A 104 11.20 34.99 20.06
N PRO A 105 11.32 36.33 19.99
CA PRO A 105 10.85 37.22 21.06
C PRO A 105 9.34 37.08 21.26
N ALA A 106 8.92 36.63 22.45
CA ALA A 106 7.53 36.23 22.72
C ALA A 106 6.57 37.41 23.00
N GLY A 107 7.10 38.61 23.20
CA GLY A 107 6.33 39.84 23.40
C GLY A 107 5.35 39.76 24.58
N PRO A 108 4.17 40.40 24.50
CA PRO A 108 3.19 40.44 25.60
C PRO A 108 2.66 39.07 26.05
N ILE A 109 2.77 38.04 25.18
CA ILE A 109 2.39 36.67 25.51
C ILE A 109 3.47 36.01 26.37
N GLY A 110 4.74 36.30 26.10
CA GLY A 110 5.87 35.86 26.92
C GLY A 110 5.82 36.41 28.34
N ASP A 111 5.48 37.68 28.49
CA ASP A 111 5.31 38.33 29.81
C ASP A 111 4.19 37.68 30.65
N PHE A 112 3.14 37.14 30.01
CA PHE A 112 2.05 36.43 30.69
C PHE A 112 2.47 35.04 31.20
N PHE A 113 3.34 34.33 30.48
CA PHE A 113 3.84 33.01 30.86
C PHE A 113 5.21 33.04 31.59
N GLY A 114 5.81 34.22 31.77
CA GLY A 114 7.11 34.38 32.42
C GLY A 114 8.31 33.92 31.58
N GLN A 115 8.17 33.82 30.25
CA GLN A 115 9.25 33.44 29.33
C GLN A 115 9.42 34.49 28.22
N PRO A 116 10.54 35.25 28.18
CA PRO A 116 10.72 36.36 27.23
C PRO A 116 10.94 35.89 25.78
N ILE A 117 11.32 34.62 25.60
CA ILE A 117 11.59 33.99 24.31
C ILE A 117 10.82 32.67 24.20
N ILE A 118 10.39 32.35 22.98
CA ILE A 118 9.91 31.02 22.59
C ILE A 118 11.04 30.40 21.75
N SER A 119 11.72 29.42 22.32
CA SER A 119 12.79 28.69 21.63
C SER A 119 12.20 27.64 20.69
N TRP A 120 12.43 27.82 19.39
CA TRP A 120 12.00 26.89 18.34
C TRP A 120 13.00 25.72 18.24
N ASN A 121 13.05 24.92 19.30
CA ASN A 121 14.03 23.84 19.50
C ASN A 121 13.51 22.48 18.96
N ALA A 122 14.35 21.44 19.05
CA ALA A 122 14.00 20.07 18.67
C ALA A 122 12.74 19.53 19.38
N GLY A 123 12.52 19.94 20.64
CA GLY A 123 11.30 19.64 21.40
C GLY A 123 10.03 20.20 20.76
N TRP A 124 10.07 21.47 20.35
CA TRP A 124 8.96 22.10 19.62
C TRP A 124 8.75 21.43 18.26
N TRP A 125 9.81 21.17 17.50
CA TRP A 125 9.71 20.49 16.20
C TRP A 125 9.12 19.09 16.33
N GLY A 126 9.59 18.28 17.29
CA GLY A 126 9.03 16.95 17.56
C GLY A 126 7.54 17.01 17.92
N ALA A 127 7.12 18.01 18.72
CA ALA A 127 5.72 18.22 19.08
C ALA A 127 4.86 18.66 17.88
N LEU A 128 5.31 19.61 17.05
CA LEU A 128 4.58 20.02 15.85
C LEU A 128 4.44 18.86 14.86
N ILE A 129 5.54 18.17 14.58
CA ILE A 129 5.59 17.10 13.57
C ILE A 129 4.80 15.88 14.04
N THR A 130 4.73 15.62 15.35
CA THR A 130 3.80 14.65 15.93
C THR A 130 2.34 15.11 15.73
N GLY A 131 2.04 16.36 16.08
CA GLY A 131 0.68 16.87 16.07
C GLY A 131 0.08 17.05 14.67
N LEU A 132 0.87 17.45 13.68
CA LEU A 132 0.37 17.88 12.37
C LEU A 132 -0.24 16.73 11.52
N PRO A 133 0.37 15.53 11.41
CA PRO A 133 -0.25 14.37 10.78
C PRO A 133 -1.44 13.83 11.56
N VAL A 134 -1.37 13.81 12.91
CA VAL A 134 -2.47 13.39 13.77
C VAL A 134 -3.68 14.32 13.57
N MET A 135 -3.45 15.64 13.51
CA MET A 135 -4.49 16.60 13.15
C MET A 135 -5.04 16.37 11.74
N ILE A 136 -4.19 16.15 10.73
CA ILE A 136 -4.63 15.87 9.35
C ILE A 136 -5.45 14.58 9.22
N LEU A 137 -5.27 13.61 10.11
CA LEU A 137 -6.06 12.36 10.15
C LEU A 137 -7.27 12.42 11.09
N ALA A 138 -7.23 13.25 12.12
CA ALA A 138 -8.36 13.48 13.03
C ALA A 138 -9.36 14.50 12.47
N LEU A 139 -8.94 15.41 11.58
CA LEU A 139 -9.78 16.45 10.95
C LEU A 139 -10.81 15.97 9.91
N PRO A 140 -10.57 14.94 9.07
CA PRO A 140 -11.50 14.54 8.01
C PRO A 140 -12.92 14.18 8.49
N PRO A 141 -13.13 13.50 9.64
CA PRO A 141 -14.46 13.37 10.25
C PRO A 141 -15.18 14.71 10.50
N PHE A 142 -14.45 15.77 10.86
CA PHE A 142 -14.99 17.09 11.19
C PHE A 142 -15.08 18.06 10.00
N ILE A 143 -14.22 17.90 8.98
CA ILE A 143 -14.19 18.78 7.79
C ILE A 143 -15.11 18.26 6.68
N ILE A 144 -15.15 16.95 6.45
CA ILE A 144 -15.74 16.37 5.24
C ILE A 144 -17.19 15.92 5.45
N GLY A 145 -17.61 15.73 6.71
CA GLY A 145 -19.03 15.49 7.06
C GLY A 145 -19.62 14.21 6.46
N LYS A 146 -18.79 13.20 6.16
CA LYS A 146 -19.21 11.91 5.60
C LYS A 146 -18.78 10.77 6.52
N ARG A 147 -19.67 9.78 6.66
CA ARG A 147 -19.43 8.53 7.41
C ARG A 147 -18.19 7.79 6.86
N GLU A 148 -17.57 6.98 7.70
CA GLU A 148 -16.43 6.14 7.33
C GLU A 148 -16.76 5.25 6.12
N LYS A 149 -16.05 5.47 5.01
CA LYS A 149 -16.06 4.58 3.85
C LYS A 149 -15.15 3.38 4.11
N ARG A 150 -15.47 2.22 3.54
CA ARG A 150 -14.55 1.07 3.55
C ARG A 150 -13.29 1.43 2.74
N GLY A 151 -12.13 0.90 3.11
CA GLY A 151 -10.87 1.25 2.44
C GLY A 151 -10.80 0.89 0.94
N VAL A 152 -11.72 0.06 0.45
CA VAL A 152 -11.88 -0.28 -0.98
C VAL A 152 -12.64 0.82 -1.74
N GLU A 153 -13.57 1.51 -1.05
CA GLU A 153 -14.42 2.59 -1.60
C GLU A 153 -13.69 3.93 -1.67
N ASP A 154 -12.67 4.12 -0.81
CA ASP A 154 -11.76 5.27 -0.86
C ASP A 154 -10.29 4.81 -0.77
N PRO A 155 -9.75 4.24 -1.86
CA PRO A 155 -8.38 3.72 -1.86
C PRO A 155 -7.34 4.82 -1.66
N TRP A 156 -7.66 6.08 -1.96
CA TRP A 156 -6.78 7.22 -1.68
C TRP A 156 -6.69 7.51 -0.18
N PHE A 157 -7.82 7.55 0.52
CA PHE A 157 -7.83 7.76 1.97
C PHE A 157 -7.26 6.56 2.72
N ALA A 158 -7.56 5.34 2.28
CA ALA A 158 -6.95 4.11 2.82
C ALA A 158 -5.43 4.08 2.59
N THR A 159 -4.95 4.46 1.40
CA THR A 159 -3.52 4.63 1.12
C THR A 159 -2.90 5.72 1.99
N ALA A 160 -3.57 6.86 2.22
CA ALA A 160 -3.05 7.90 3.11
C ALA A 160 -2.91 7.39 4.56
N GLY A 161 -3.91 6.67 5.06
CA GLY A 161 -3.84 5.98 6.36
C GLY A 161 -2.71 4.94 6.42
N ALA A 162 -2.52 4.14 5.35
CA ALA A 162 -1.44 3.17 5.27
C ALA A 162 -0.05 3.82 5.16
N VAL A 163 0.10 4.94 4.44
CA VAL A 163 1.33 5.74 4.40
C VAL A 163 1.64 6.30 5.78
N TYR A 164 0.64 6.77 6.53
CA TYR A 164 0.83 7.25 7.89
C TYR A 164 1.20 6.12 8.86
N LEU A 165 0.48 5.00 8.86
CA LEU A 165 0.82 3.84 9.69
C LEU A 165 2.20 3.31 9.35
N ALA A 166 2.56 3.25 8.06
CA ALA A 166 3.93 2.95 7.64
C ALA A 166 4.91 3.98 8.17
N HIS A 167 4.63 5.28 8.09
CA HIS A 167 5.52 6.33 8.58
C HIS A 167 5.72 6.28 10.11
N VAL A 168 4.66 6.06 10.90
CA VAL A 168 4.73 5.79 12.34
C VAL A 168 5.53 4.52 12.62
N TRP A 169 5.35 3.47 11.81
CA TRP A 169 6.11 2.24 11.91
C TRP A 169 7.59 2.44 11.58
N PHE A 170 7.92 3.14 10.50
CA PHE A 170 9.29 3.41 10.06
C PHE A 170 10.04 4.30 11.05
N ILE A 171 9.41 5.35 11.57
CA ILE A 171 10.06 6.19 12.58
C ILE A 171 10.20 5.48 13.93
N SER A 172 9.25 4.59 14.29
CA SER A 172 9.38 3.73 15.47
C SER A 172 10.48 2.68 15.29
N VAL A 173 10.49 1.96 14.16
CA VAL A 173 11.52 0.97 13.80
C VAL A 173 12.88 1.62 13.66
N PHE A 174 12.95 2.88 13.22
CA PHE A 174 14.19 3.62 13.18
C PHE A 174 14.65 4.10 14.56
N SER A 175 13.73 4.58 15.41
CA SER A 175 14.05 4.79 16.83
C SER A 175 14.57 3.50 17.45
N ILE A 176 13.92 2.37 17.17
CA ILE A 176 14.38 1.03 17.54
C ILE A 176 15.73 0.73 16.88
N ASN A 177 16.03 1.17 15.66
CA ASN A 177 17.30 0.91 14.98
C ASN A 177 18.47 1.73 15.57
N ILE A 178 18.23 2.97 16.02
CA ILE A 178 19.18 3.71 16.89
C ILE A 178 19.39 2.93 18.17
N PHE A 179 18.32 2.47 18.80
CA PHE A 179 18.40 1.62 19.97
C PHE A 179 19.03 0.25 19.65
N LEU A 180 18.94 -0.32 18.45
CA LEU A 180 19.60 -1.56 18.07
C LEU A 180 21.05 -1.31 17.66
N GLU A 181 21.48 -0.14 17.21
CA GLU A 181 22.91 0.15 17.07
C GLU A 181 23.55 0.40 18.46
N MET A 182 22.76 0.89 19.45
CA MET A 182 23.17 1.06 20.85
C MET A 182 22.90 -0.14 21.79
N TYR A 183 22.07 -1.13 21.41
CA TYR A 183 21.73 -2.33 22.20
C TYR A 183 22.06 -3.63 21.45
N ALA A 184 22.27 -3.58 20.13
CA ALA A 184 23.17 -4.51 19.45
C ALA A 184 24.65 -4.10 19.63
N GLN A 185 24.97 -3.67 20.85
CA GLN A 185 26.12 -4.15 21.64
C GLN A 185 26.02 -5.67 21.90
N ASN A 186 25.74 -6.34 20.80
CA ASN A 186 25.22 -7.67 20.63
C ASN A 186 25.55 -8.17 19.23
N ARG A 187 26.74 -7.76 18.86
CA ARG A 187 27.56 -8.21 17.77
C ARG A 187 28.60 -9.08 18.48
N THR A 188 29.02 -10.20 17.90
CA THR A 188 30.31 -10.83 18.30
C THR A 188 31.48 -9.86 18.09
N ASP A 189 31.20 -8.80 17.34
CA ASP A 189 31.96 -7.63 16.94
C ASP A 189 31.47 -6.31 17.62
N TYR A 190 30.78 -6.41 18.77
CA TYR A 190 30.63 -5.33 19.75
C TYR A 190 30.39 -5.91 21.13
N CYS A 191 31.43 -5.82 21.94
CA CYS A 191 31.46 -6.20 23.34
C CYS A 191 32.09 -5.06 24.15
N TRP A 192 31.76 -4.98 25.42
CA TRP A 192 32.37 -4.01 26.34
C TRP A 192 32.94 -4.74 27.55
N SER A 193 34.01 -4.17 28.10
CA SER A 193 34.56 -4.55 29.39
C SER A 193 33.96 -3.61 30.44
N ASP A 194 33.43 -4.15 31.54
CA ASP A 194 32.97 -3.31 32.65
C ASP A 194 34.15 -2.77 33.49
N SER A 195 33.87 -2.00 34.54
CA SER A 195 34.91 -1.47 35.44
C SER A 195 35.67 -2.54 36.24
N HIS A 196 35.28 -3.81 36.14
CA HIS A 196 35.95 -4.97 36.73
C HIS A 196 36.53 -5.89 35.63
N ALA A 197 36.64 -5.37 34.40
CA ALA A 197 37.06 -6.06 33.18
C ALA A 197 36.31 -7.37 32.89
N ILE A 198 35.04 -7.43 33.31
CA ILE A 198 34.14 -8.51 32.94
C ILE A 198 33.62 -8.23 31.53
N PHE A 199 33.83 -9.19 30.64
CA PHE A 199 33.53 -9.01 29.22
C PHE A 199 32.11 -9.42 28.87
N TYR A 200 31.37 -8.48 28.28
CA TYR A 200 29.98 -8.67 27.87
C TYR A 200 29.78 -8.40 26.38
N CYS A 201 29.35 -9.42 25.62
CA CYS A 201 28.72 -9.29 24.29
C CYS A 201 27.28 -9.84 24.38
N GLY A 202 26.22 -9.21 23.84
CA GLY A 202 24.84 -9.43 24.33
C GLY A 202 23.99 -10.70 24.02
N THR A 203 24.43 -11.73 23.29
CA THR A 203 23.67 -12.98 22.89
C THR A 203 22.57 -12.99 21.78
N GLN A 204 22.34 -11.93 20.97
CA GLN A 204 21.61 -11.92 19.67
C GLN A 204 22.60 -12.04 18.49
N ALA A 205 22.08 -12.37 17.30
CA ALA A 205 22.89 -12.53 16.09
C ALA A 205 22.84 -11.27 15.18
N PRO A 206 23.96 -10.88 14.54
CA PRO A 206 24.10 -9.60 13.83
C PRO A 206 23.12 -9.39 12.66
N TRP A 207 22.60 -10.48 12.09
CA TRP A 207 21.67 -10.43 10.95
C TRP A 207 20.38 -9.65 11.24
N THR A 208 19.96 -9.51 12.51
CA THR A 208 18.73 -8.76 12.84
C THR A 208 18.88 -7.28 12.48
N ALA A 209 19.98 -6.65 12.89
CA ALA A 209 20.30 -5.27 12.55
C ALA A 209 20.51 -5.09 11.02
N GLU A 210 21.16 -6.04 10.35
CA GLU A 210 21.33 -6.03 8.89
C GLU A 210 19.98 -6.08 8.16
N VAL A 211 19.06 -6.95 8.60
CA VAL A 211 17.70 -7.05 8.02
C VAL A 211 16.90 -5.77 8.27
N PHE A 212 16.91 -5.21 9.47
CA PHE A 212 16.23 -3.95 9.75
C PHE A 212 16.82 -2.77 8.96
N ASN A 213 18.14 -2.74 8.73
CA ASN A 213 18.80 -1.76 7.84
C ASN A 213 18.43 -1.94 6.36
N ALA A 214 18.22 -3.18 5.91
CA ALA A 214 17.87 -3.51 4.53
C ALA A 214 16.39 -3.26 4.18
N VAL A 215 15.46 -3.43 5.14
CA VAL A 215 14.00 -3.29 4.90
C VAL A 215 13.59 -1.95 4.28
N PRO A 216 14.05 -0.77 4.75
CA PRO A 216 13.79 0.52 4.10
C PRO A 216 14.27 0.56 2.65
N TRP A 217 15.40 -0.06 2.34
CA TRP A 217 15.95 -0.08 0.99
C TRP A 217 15.19 -1.01 0.04
N LEU A 218 14.76 -2.17 0.52
CA LEU A 218 13.89 -3.08 -0.23
C LEU A 218 12.56 -2.42 -0.61
N LEU A 219 11.96 -1.67 0.32
CA LEU A 219 10.72 -0.93 0.08
C LEU A 219 10.93 0.32 -0.79
N THR A 220 12.12 0.92 -0.74
CA THR A 220 12.55 1.92 -1.73
C THR A 220 12.58 1.32 -3.14
N GLY A 221 13.10 0.10 -3.29
CA GLY A 221 13.06 -0.63 -4.57
C GLY A 221 11.64 -0.96 -5.05
N ILE A 222 10.73 -1.30 -4.13
CA ILE A 222 9.31 -1.50 -4.45
C ILE A 222 8.66 -0.17 -4.90
N PHE A 223 8.96 0.94 -4.23
CA PHE A 223 8.46 2.26 -4.63
C PHE A 223 8.96 2.67 -6.03
N VAL A 224 10.27 2.51 -6.30
CA VAL A 224 10.89 2.72 -7.61
C VAL A 224 10.23 1.84 -8.68
N PHE A 225 9.97 0.57 -8.36
CA PHE A 225 9.23 -0.35 -9.23
C PHE A 225 7.83 0.17 -9.57
N VAL A 226 7.06 0.61 -8.57
CA VAL A 226 5.70 1.10 -8.82
C VAL A 226 5.71 2.40 -9.64
N LEU A 227 6.63 3.33 -9.36
CA LEU A 227 6.81 4.55 -10.15
C LEU A 227 7.18 4.24 -11.61
N LEU A 228 8.16 3.36 -11.83
CA LEU A 228 8.57 2.94 -13.17
C LEU A 228 7.42 2.22 -13.88
N TYR A 229 6.78 1.25 -13.22
CA TYR A 229 5.65 0.50 -13.79
C TYR A 229 4.50 1.43 -14.22
N PHE A 230 4.03 2.33 -13.36
CA PHE A 230 2.94 3.24 -13.73
C PHE A 230 3.36 4.28 -14.77
N SER A 231 4.59 4.79 -14.72
CA SER A 231 5.08 5.75 -15.72
C SER A 231 5.21 5.08 -17.09
N ILE A 232 5.90 3.94 -17.16
CA ILE A 232 6.07 3.15 -18.39
C ILE A 232 4.71 2.69 -18.92
N ARG A 233 3.80 2.23 -18.06
CA ARG A 233 2.42 1.90 -18.45
C ARG A 233 1.66 3.12 -18.97
N LYS A 234 1.73 4.28 -18.31
CA LYS A 234 1.00 5.49 -18.74
C LYS A 234 1.52 6.01 -20.08
N PHE A 235 2.83 6.00 -20.30
CA PHE A 235 3.44 6.57 -21.50
C PHE A 235 3.58 5.58 -22.68
N LEU A 236 3.79 4.27 -22.43
CA LEU A 236 3.87 3.26 -23.51
C LEU A 236 2.53 2.58 -23.78
N LEU A 237 1.79 2.16 -22.74
CA LEU A 237 0.55 1.39 -22.93
C LEU A 237 -0.69 2.28 -23.05
N GLY A 238 -0.74 3.41 -22.34
CA GLY A 238 -1.84 4.38 -22.42
C GLY A 238 -2.19 4.81 -23.85
N PRO A 239 -1.22 5.16 -24.71
CA PRO A 239 -1.48 5.52 -26.11
C PRO A 239 -1.78 4.33 -27.04
N MET A 240 -1.55 3.08 -26.63
CA MET A 240 -1.68 1.91 -27.51
C MET A 240 -3.11 1.35 -27.61
N GLY A 241 -4.01 1.74 -26.70
CA GLY A 241 -5.45 1.41 -26.77
C GLY A 241 -5.71 -0.09 -26.98
N SER A 242 -6.45 -0.41 -28.05
CA SER A 242 -6.84 -1.78 -28.43
C SER A 242 -5.70 -2.70 -28.89
N ARG A 243 -4.46 -2.19 -29.07
CA ARG A 243 -3.28 -3.02 -29.43
C ARG A 243 -2.58 -3.68 -28.23
N LEU A 244 -3.19 -3.61 -27.05
CA LEU A 244 -2.59 -4.01 -25.79
C LEU A 244 -2.79 -5.52 -25.52
N THR A 245 -1.78 -6.32 -25.83
CA THR A 245 -1.82 -7.77 -25.52
C THR A 245 -1.45 -8.04 -24.05
N PRO A 246 -2.00 -9.11 -23.42
CA PRO A 246 -1.63 -9.50 -22.05
C PRO A 246 -0.12 -9.76 -21.87
N VAL A 247 0.53 -10.25 -22.93
CA VAL A 247 1.98 -10.51 -22.97
C VAL A 247 2.78 -9.22 -22.80
N LEU A 248 2.40 -8.14 -23.49
CA LEU A 248 3.10 -6.86 -23.40
C LEU A 248 2.95 -6.22 -22.01
N GLY A 249 1.76 -6.34 -21.40
CA GLY A 249 1.55 -5.92 -20.00
C GLY A 249 2.46 -6.67 -19.01
N LYS A 250 2.62 -7.99 -19.20
CA LYS A 250 3.53 -8.81 -18.38
C LYS A 250 5.00 -8.45 -18.60
N GLN A 251 5.42 -8.20 -19.84
CA GLN A 251 6.78 -7.78 -20.17
C GLN A 251 7.14 -6.43 -19.53
N ILE A 252 6.21 -5.47 -19.51
CA ILE A 252 6.44 -4.16 -18.86
C ILE A 252 6.52 -4.28 -17.33
N ALA A 253 5.72 -5.15 -16.71
CA ALA A 253 5.84 -5.43 -15.28
C ALA A 253 7.21 -6.05 -14.94
N VAL A 254 7.61 -7.12 -15.64
CA VAL A 254 8.90 -7.79 -15.41
C VAL A 254 10.08 -6.85 -15.71
N GLY A 255 10.04 -6.09 -16.81
CA GLY A 255 11.07 -5.14 -17.17
C GLY A 255 11.25 -4.02 -16.14
N SER A 256 10.13 -3.46 -15.65
CA SER A 256 10.17 -2.44 -14.58
C SER A 256 10.78 -3.01 -13.29
N MET A 257 10.47 -4.25 -12.95
CA MET A 257 11.01 -4.93 -11.77
C MET A 257 12.53 -5.13 -11.89
N VAL A 258 13.02 -5.65 -13.03
CA VAL A 258 14.45 -5.87 -13.27
C VAL A 258 15.24 -4.55 -13.22
N VAL A 259 14.74 -3.48 -13.84
CA VAL A 259 15.37 -2.15 -13.79
C VAL A 259 15.44 -1.64 -12.35
N SER A 260 14.39 -1.82 -11.56
CA SER A 260 14.35 -1.37 -10.16
C SER A 260 15.36 -2.11 -9.29
N VAL A 261 15.48 -3.44 -9.45
CA VAL A 261 16.48 -4.25 -8.74
C VAL A 261 17.90 -3.79 -9.09
N LEU A 262 18.19 -3.55 -10.38
CA LEU A 262 19.51 -3.07 -10.83
C LEU A 262 19.87 -1.69 -10.26
N LEU A 263 18.90 -0.77 -10.20
CA LEU A 263 19.12 0.55 -9.58
C LEU A 263 19.40 0.43 -8.08
N CYS A 264 18.65 -0.41 -7.37
CA CYS A 264 18.83 -0.62 -5.93
C CYS A 264 20.14 -1.32 -5.56
N THR A 265 20.61 -2.28 -6.36
CA THR A 265 21.91 -2.93 -6.12
C THR A 265 23.09 -2.01 -6.42
N MET A 266 23.02 -1.21 -7.50
CA MET A 266 24.06 -0.22 -7.81
C MET A 266 24.19 0.87 -6.74
N ALA A 267 23.09 1.30 -6.12
CA ALA A 267 23.08 2.36 -5.12
C ALA A 267 23.26 1.87 -3.66
N TRP A 268 23.28 0.55 -3.41
CA TRP A 268 23.46 -0.02 -2.06
C TRP A 268 24.72 0.49 -1.33
N PRO A 269 25.93 0.53 -1.94
CA PRO A 269 27.13 1.01 -1.23
C PRO A 269 27.05 2.49 -0.82
N VAL A 270 26.29 3.30 -1.57
CA VAL A 270 26.09 4.73 -1.27
C VAL A 270 25.15 4.92 -0.07
N TYR A 271 24.10 4.11 0.00
CA TYR A 271 23.21 4.03 1.17
C TYR A 271 23.98 3.53 2.40
N GLU A 272 24.76 2.45 2.26
CA GLU A 272 25.43 1.82 3.39
C GLU A 272 26.53 2.69 4.00
N ASN A 273 27.36 3.35 3.18
CA ASN A 273 28.40 4.28 3.64
C ASN A 273 27.84 5.61 4.17
N GLY A 274 26.51 5.79 4.23
CA GLY A 274 25.88 6.98 4.80
C GLY A 274 26.08 8.25 3.99
N PHE A 275 26.07 8.14 2.65
CA PHE A 275 26.03 9.28 1.74
C PHE A 275 27.24 10.24 1.81
N TRP A 276 28.43 9.74 2.17
CA TRP A 276 29.67 10.54 2.37
C TRP A 276 29.95 11.57 1.27
N ASN A 277 29.90 11.15 0.00
CA ASN A 277 30.19 12.02 -1.16
C ASN A 277 28.96 12.72 -1.76
N GLN A 278 27.79 12.68 -1.09
CA GLN A 278 26.52 13.18 -1.65
C GLN A 278 26.07 14.48 -0.99
N ARG A 279 25.21 15.24 -1.70
CA ARG A 279 24.58 16.47 -1.21
C ARG A 279 23.09 16.20 -0.95
N GLY A 280 22.62 16.47 0.27
CA GLY A 280 21.21 16.29 0.65
C GLY A 280 21.00 16.39 2.16
N LEU A 281 19.74 16.35 2.59
CA LEU A 281 19.38 16.34 4.02
C LEU A 281 20.07 15.16 4.72
N GLY A 282 20.81 15.43 5.80
CA GLY A 282 21.54 14.43 6.58
C GLY A 282 22.92 14.00 6.03
N THR A 283 23.31 14.41 4.81
CA THR A 283 24.61 14.03 4.25
C THR A 283 25.75 14.90 4.80
N MET A 284 27.01 14.48 4.57
CA MET A 284 28.20 15.27 4.92
C MET A 284 28.13 16.69 4.33
N GLY A 285 27.79 16.78 3.04
CA GLY A 285 27.65 18.03 2.29
C GLY A 285 26.23 18.64 2.26
N PHE A 286 25.43 18.51 3.32
CA PHE A 286 24.05 19.07 3.34
C PHE A 286 24.02 20.57 3.01
N TRP A 287 24.91 21.36 3.63
CA TRP A 287 25.20 22.74 3.24
C TRP A 287 26.68 22.85 2.88
N GLU A 288 26.98 23.49 1.75
CA GLU A 288 28.35 23.58 1.20
C GLU A 288 29.34 24.23 2.19
N TYR A 289 28.88 25.24 2.96
CA TYR A 289 29.68 25.91 3.98
C TYR A 289 29.92 25.12 5.28
N GLN A 290 29.18 24.02 5.51
CA GLN A 290 29.35 23.18 6.71
C GLN A 290 30.25 21.96 6.47
N ASN A 291 30.53 21.61 5.21
CA ASN A 291 31.28 20.41 4.87
C ASN A 291 32.71 20.45 5.44
N GLU A 292 33.42 21.57 5.26
CA GLU A 292 34.78 21.77 5.78
C GLU A 292 34.83 21.73 7.30
N ALA A 293 33.89 22.41 7.98
CA ALA A 293 33.81 22.42 9.44
C ALA A 293 33.52 21.02 10.03
N LYS A 294 32.64 20.23 9.39
CA LYS A 294 32.39 18.83 9.79
C LYS A 294 33.60 17.94 9.52
N LEU A 295 34.30 18.11 8.40
CA LEU A 295 35.51 17.33 8.11
C LEU A 295 36.61 17.62 9.16
N ALA A 296 36.75 18.86 9.61
CA ALA A 296 37.64 19.21 10.72
C ALA A 296 37.20 18.61 12.07
N GLU A 297 35.90 18.59 12.39
CA GLU A 297 35.34 17.88 13.57
C GLU A 297 35.68 16.39 13.53
N LEU A 298 35.53 15.75 12.36
CA LEU A 298 35.81 14.32 12.19
C LEU A 298 37.30 13.96 12.18
N ASP A 299 38.17 14.83 11.67
CA ASP A 299 39.63 14.62 11.74
C ASP A 299 40.18 14.76 13.18
N GLY A 300 39.42 15.44 14.05
CA GLY A 300 39.65 15.46 15.50
C GLY A 300 39.30 14.16 16.23
N ILE A 301 38.69 13.16 15.58
CA ILE A 301 38.38 11.86 16.20
C ILE A 301 39.66 11.02 16.29
N ARG A 302 40.23 10.91 17.49
CA ARG A 302 41.48 10.18 17.76
C ARG A 302 41.31 8.75 18.25
N GLY A 303 40.10 8.21 18.25
CA GLY A 303 39.85 6.83 18.63
C GLY A 303 40.62 5.84 17.73
N GLN A 304 41.01 4.71 18.31
CA GLN A 304 41.69 3.60 17.66
C GLN A 304 41.30 2.25 18.32
N PRO A 305 41.51 1.11 17.65
CA PRO A 305 41.51 -0.19 18.30
C PRO A 305 42.78 -0.37 19.15
N SER A 306 42.68 -1.13 20.23
CA SER A 306 43.74 -1.34 21.23
C SER A 306 43.63 -2.70 21.89
N ASP A 307 44.77 -3.27 22.30
CA ASP A 307 44.79 -4.50 23.09
C ASP A 307 44.00 -4.31 24.39
N THR A 308 43.15 -5.27 24.72
CA THR A 308 42.20 -5.14 25.83
C THR A 308 42.37 -6.29 26.81
N LEU A 309 42.58 -5.94 28.09
CA LEU A 309 42.68 -6.93 29.17
C LEU A 309 41.29 -7.42 29.58
N ILE A 310 41.14 -8.74 29.67
CA ILE A 310 39.86 -9.41 29.95
C ILE A 310 40.05 -10.49 31.00
N HIS A 311 39.09 -10.60 31.92
CA HIS A 311 39.05 -11.69 32.89
C HIS A 311 38.53 -12.99 32.24
N THR A 312 39.33 -14.06 32.24
CA THR A 312 39.08 -15.32 31.50
C THR A 312 37.79 -16.04 31.93
N ASP A 313 37.56 -16.11 33.24
CA ASP A 313 36.50 -16.92 33.84
C ASP A 313 35.15 -16.20 34.05
N LYS A 314 35.05 -14.91 33.73
CA LYS A 314 33.86 -14.05 33.98
C LYS A 314 33.23 -13.57 32.67
N GLY A 315 31.96 -13.15 32.73
CA GLY A 315 31.22 -12.63 31.58
C GLY A 315 30.33 -13.67 30.88
N ASN A 316 29.63 -13.25 29.83
CA ASN A 316 28.64 -14.09 29.13
C ASN A 316 29.16 -14.72 27.82
N VAL A 317 30.42 -14.46 27.45
CA VAL A 317 31.09 -14.95 26.22
C VAL A 317 32.39 -15.72 26.49
N ARG A 318 32.47 -16.37 27.66
CA ARG A 318 33.64 -17.14 28.11
C ARG A 318 34.22 -18.11 27.07
N GLU A 319 33.38 -18.75 26.25
CA GLU A 319 33.83 -19.68 25.19
C GLU A 319 34.56 -18.97 24.03
N PHE A 320 34.11 -17.76 23.65
CA PHE A 320 34.80 -16.94 22.65
C PHE A 320 36.14 -16.44 23.19
N VAL A 321 36.16 -15.90 24.42
CA VAL A 321 37.37 -15.41 25.08
C VAL A 321 38.39 -16.55 25.21
N SER A 322 37.98 -17.71 25.74
CA SER A 322 38.87 -18.88 25.92
C SER A 322 39.47 -19.43 24.62
N GLY A 323 38.96 -19.05 23.44
CA GLY A 323 39.46 -19.49 22.14
C GLY A 323 40.34 -18.47 21.39
N HIS A 324 40.29 -17.18 21.74
CA HIS A 324 40.93 -16.09 20.99
C HIS A 324 41.81 -15.16 21.84
N CYS A 325 41.74 -15.28 23.17
CA CYS A 325 42.51 -14.47 24.10
C CYS A 325 43.91 -15.08 24.31
N LEU A 326 44.93 -14.23 24.34
CA LEU A 326 46.33 -14.62 24.53
C LEU A 326 46.71 -14.62 26.03
N ASP A 327 47.56 -15.56 26.43
CA ASP A 327 48.01 -15.69 27.81
C ASP A 327 49.09 -14.67 28.20
N TYR A 328 49.33 -14.53 29.50
CA TYR A 328 50.38 -13.65 30.01
C TYR A 328 51.78 -14.05 29.50
N ASP A 329 52.08 -15.35 29.43
CA ASP A 329 53.40 -15.84 29.01
C ASP A 329 53.76 -15.47 27.56
N SER A 330 52.76 -15.28 26.68
CA SER A 330 52.95 -14.79 25.30
C SER A 330 52.86 -13.26 25.17
N THR A 331 52.22 -12.55 26.10
CA THR A 331 51.91 -11.11 25.98
C THR A 331 52.49 -10.21 27.08
N SER A 332 53.36 -10.71 27.96
CA SER A 332 53.87 -9.98 29.13
C SER A 332 54.62 -8.68 28.83
N GLY A 333 55.01 -8.43 27.57
CA GLY A 333 55.62 -7.16 27.15
C GLY A 333 54.61 -6.03 26.89
N LEU A 334 53.34 -6.35 26.66
CA LEU A 334 52.33 -5.36 26.28
C LEU A 334 51.99 -4.42 27.44
N ALA A 335 52.01 -3.11 27.18
CA ALA A 335 51.70 -2.06 28.15
C ALA A 335 50.29 -2.18 28.77
N VAL A 336 49.37 -2.93 28.15
CA VAL A 336 48.03 -3.20 28.71
C VAL A 336 48.09 -3.89 30.08
N TRP A 337 49.12 -4.68 30.36
CA TRP A 337 49.32 -5.35 31.65
C TRP A 337 49.68 -4.37 32.79
N GLU A 338 50.25 -3.20 32.48
CA GLU A 338 50.54 -2.15 33.48
C GLU A 338 49.26 -1.53 34.09
N SER A 339 48.11 -1.75 33.46
CA SER A 339 46.80 -1.30 33.96
C SER A 339 46.17 -2.22 35.01
N MET A 340 46.76 -3.39 35.30
CA MET A 340 46.19 -4.37 36.23
C MET A 340 46.38 -3.96 37.70
N GLU A 341 45.36 -4.17 38.55
CA GLU A 341 45.44 -3.86 39.98
C GLU A 341 46.51 -4.71 40.71
N GLU A 342 47.32 -4.03 41.54
CA GLU A 342 48.43 -4.62 42.30
C GLU A 342 47.94 -5.73 43.25
N GLY A 343 48.30 -6.98 42.93
CA GLY A 343 47.91 -8.17 43.69
C GLY A 343 46.93 -9.12 42.98
N SER A 344 46.50 -8.81 41.76
CA SER A 344 45.67 -9.70 40.93
C SER A 344 46.47 -10.89 40.38
N GLU A 345 45.86 -12.07 40.25
CA GLU A 345 46.52 -13.25 39.68
C GLU A 345 46.47 -13.23 38.14
N HIS A 346 47.60 -13.02 37.47
CA HIS A 346 47.72 -12.96 36.00
C HIS A 346 47.06 -14.13 35.24
N SER A 347 46.94 -15.32 35.85
CA SER A 347 46.26 -16.48 35.28
C SER A 347 44.73 -16.36 35.17
N GLU A 348 44.11 -15.43 35.89
CA GLU A 348 42.68 -15.10 35.76
C GLU A 348 42.40 -14.12 34.60
N TRP A 349 43.44 -13.67 33.91
CA TRP A 349 43.40 -12.60 32.91
C TRP A 349 44.07 -13.02 31.60
N CYS A 350 43.70 -12.35 30.53
CA CYS A 350 44.24 -12.57 29.18
C CYS A 350 44.09 -11.30 28.34
N VAL A 351 44.80 -11.21 27.22
CA VAL A 351 44.70 -10.09 26.27
C VAL A 351 43.89 -10.50 25.05
N LEU A 352 42.86 -9.73 24.70
CA LEU A 352 42.20 -9.85 23.39
C LEU A 352 42.85 -8.86 22.40
N PRO A 353 43.51 -9.35 21.33
CA PRO A 353 44.33 -8.53 20.45
C PRO A 353 43.60 -7.37 19.74
N ALA A 354 44.30 -6.26 19.54
CA ALA A 354 43.83 -5.05 18.84
C ALA A 354 43.20 -5.35 17.46
N SER A 355 43.68 -6.37 16.74
CA SER A 355 43.16 -6.82 15.44
C SER A 355 41.66 -7.13 15.41
N TYR A 356 41.11 -7.69 16.50
CA TYR A 356 39.69 -8.03 16.58
C TYR A 356 38.82 -6.77 16.51
N TRP A 357 39.28 -5.68 17.13
CA TRP A 357 38.53 -4.45 17.33
C TRP A 357 38.50 -3.53 16.10
N VAL A 358 39.36 -3.75 15.10
CA VAL A 358 39.54 -2.89 13.91
C VAL A 358 38.23 -2.60 13.15
N SER A 359 37.24 -3.50 13.23
CA SER A 359 35.92 -3.37 12.59
C SER A 359 34.76 -3.00 13.53
N TRP A 360 35.03 -2.78 14.82
CA TRP A 360 34.00 -2.63 15.85
C TRP A 360 33.46 -1.20 15.95
N GLY A 361 34.35 -0.21 15.83
CA GLY A 361 34.04 1.22 15.86
C GLY A 361 34.35 1.94 14.53
N ILE A 362 33.89 3.19 14.43
CA ILE A 362 34.33 4.12 13.38
C ILE A 362 35.55 4.87 13.92
N TYR A 363 36.73 4.46 13.48
CA TYR A 363 38.00 5.06 13.88
C TYR A 363 38.47 5.99 12.75
N GLN A 364 38.81 7.24 13.09
CA GLN A 364 39.47 8.21 12.17
C GLN A 364 38.89 8.20 10.73
N PRO A 365 37.58 8.45 10.52
CA PRO A 365 36.91 8.18 9.24
C PRO A 365 37.41 9.03 8.05
N THR A 366 38.15 10.11 8.34
CA THR A 366 38.85 10.96 7.36
C THR A 366 40.11 10.32 6.78
N ARG A 367 40.61 9.21 7.33
CA ARG A 367 41.94 8.64 7.05
C ARG A 367 41.88 7.18 6.58
N SER A 368 42.70 6.84 5.59
CA SER A 368 42.80 5.49 5.03
C SER A 368 43.61 4.52 5.88
N SER A 369 44.47 5.02 6.76
CA SER A 369 45.24 4.25 7.73
C SER A 369 44.93 4.78 9.13
N ILE A 370 44.85 3.88 10.11
CA ILE A 370 44.60 4.26 11.52
C ILE A 370 45.91 4.76 12.12
N ILE A 371 45.89 5.93 12.78
CA ILE A 371 47.03 6.46 13.54
C ILE A 371 46.94 6.00 15.00
N ASP A 372 48.08 5.57 15.57
CA ASP A 372 48.27 5.27 16.98
C ASP A 372 48.42 6.58 17.78
N PHE A 373 47.31 7.14 18.22
CA PHE A 373 47.26 8.26 19.16
C PHE A 373 47.44 7.85 20.63
N SER A 374 47.16 6.60 21.00
CA SER A 374 47.28 6.13 22.39
C SER A 374 48.71 5.70 22.76
N GLY A 375 49.62 5.58 21.79
CA GLY A 375 50.98 5.11 22.02
C GLY A 375 51.08 3.60 22.19
N ALA A 376 50.10 2.82 21.71
CA ALA A 376 50.04 1.37 21.83
C ALA A 376 51.28 0.68 21.22
N ASN A 377 51.87 1.25 20.16
CA ASN A 377 53.09 0.72 19.55
C ASN A 377 54.39 1.22 20.22
N GLY A 378 54.33 2.11 21.22
CA GLY A 378 55.53 2.78 21.74
C GLY A 378 56.27 3.58 20.66
N HIS A 379 55.54 4.19 19.72
CA HIS A 379 56.12 4.88 18.57
C HIS A 379 56.97 6.09 19.00
N ALA A 380 56.54 6.80 20.05
CA ALA A 380 57.24 7.92 20.68
C ALA A 380 58.19 7.42 21.78
N ASP A 381 59.49 7.75 21.68
CA ASP A 381 60.52 7.34 22.64
C ASP A 381 61.54 8.47 22.89
N THR A 382 61.55 8.97 24.12
CA THR A 382 62.39 10.09 24.57
C THR A 382 63.86 9.72 24.77
N GLN A 383 64.22 8.43 24.87
CA GLN A 383 65.61 8.00 24.98
C GLN A 383 66.31 7.97 23.61
N THR A 384 65.55 7.73 22.55
CA THR A 384 66.05 7.70 21.17
C THR A 384 65.68 8.94 20.34
N SER A 385 64.94 9.89 20.92
CA SER A 385 64.31 11.03 20.22
C SER A 385 63.53 10.60 18.96
N ARG A 386 62.90 9.43 19.03
CA ARG A 386 62.13 8.83 17.93
C ARG A 386 60.69 9.29 18.04
N ASN A 387 60.21 10.00 17.02
CA ASN A 387 58.88 10.60 16.93
C ASN A 387 58.49 11.56 18.07
N ILE A 388 59.40 11.90 18.99
CA ILE A 388 59.12 12.80 20.12
C ILE A 388 60.30 13.71 20.45
N GLY A 389 60.00 15.00 20.61
CA GLY A 389 60.87 15.98 21.26
C GLY A 389 60.16 16.54 22.48
N ALA A 390 60.47 16.02 23.68
CA ALA A 390 59.81 16.41 24.91
C ALA A 390 60.77 16.37 26.11
N ASN A 391 60.57 17.25 27.08
CA ASN A 391 61.31 17.27 28.35
C ASN A 391 60.50 17.95 29.47
N GLU A 392 60.79 17.59 30.72
CA GLU A 392 60.26 18.25 31.92
C GLU A 392 61.39 19.05 32.59
N ILE A 393 61.12 20.32 32.86
CA ILE A 393 62.04 21.26 33.51
C ILE A 393 61.46 21.60 34.89
N ILE A 394 62.12 21.12 35.94
CA ILE A 394 61.83 21.45 37.33
C ILE A 394 62.97 22.31 37.88
N TYR A 395 62.65 23.50 38.38
CA TYR A 395 63.63 24.42 38.95
C TYR A 395 63.02 25.27 40.07
N ASP A 396 63.84 25.60 41.06
CA ASP A 396 63.47 26.45 42.19
C ASP A 396 63.86 27.92 41.93
N GLY A 397 63.19 28.84 42.61
CA GLY A 397 63.55 30.26 42.54
C GLY A 397 64.88 30.57 43.27
N PRO A 398 65.57 31.66 42.92
CA PRO A 398 66.83 32.02 43.57
C PRO A 398 66.58 32.79 44.88
N GLU A 399 67.45 32.61 45.89
CA GLU A 399 67.36 33.33 47.17
C GLU A 399 67.38 34.87 46.99
N ASP A 400 68.08 35.34 45.96
CA ASP A 400 68.25 36.75 45.59
C ASP A 400 67.15 37.31 44.66
N GLY A 401 66.17 36.49 44.27
CA GLY A 401 64.99 36.92 43.49
C GLY A 401 65.28 37.42 42.06
N THR A 402 66.45 37.07 41.52
CA THR A 402 66.87 37.40 40.15
C THR A 402 66.02 36.67 39.09
N PRO A 403 65.83 37.25 37.88
CA PRO A 403 65.18 36.56 36.77
C PRO A 403 65.90 35.27 36.38
N ILE A 404 65.15 34.18 36.24
CA ILE A 404 65.63 32.92 35.66
C ILE A 404 65.06 32.80 34.24
N GLU A 405 65.93 32.44 33.28
CA GLU A 405 65.56 32.09 31.90
C GLU A 405 66.25 30.78 31.55
N ILE A 406 65.47 29.76 31.19
CA ILE A 406 65.95 28.42 30.79
C ILE A 406 65.47 28.17 29.37
N THR A 407 66.38 27.78 28.49
CA THR A 407 66.07 27.38 27.12
C THR A 407 66.57 25.96 26.88
N GLU A 408 65.67 25.07 26.50
CA GLU A 408 65.94 23.70 26.10
C GLU A 408 65.66 23.52 24.61
N THR A 409 66.54 22.78 23.93
CA THR A 409 66.43 22.50 22.49
C THR A 409 66.64 21.02 22.24
N ILE A 410 65.66 20.37 21.61
CA ILE A 410 65.66 18.93 21.34
C ILE A 410 65.46 18.71 19.85
N GLN A 411 66.34 17.93 19.25
CA GLN A 411 66.17 17.43 17.89
C GLN A 411 65.54 16.03 17.96
N PHE A 412 64.51 15.79 17.16
CA PHE A 412 63.84 14.50 17.03
C PHE A 412 63.59 14.16 15.55
N ALA A 413 63.50 12.87 15.24
CA ALA A 413 63.24 12.39 13.89
C ALA A 413 61.85 11.77 13.80
N VAL A 414 61.12 12.09 12.73
CA VAL A 414 59.82 11.49 12.41
C VAL A 414 60.07 10.32 11.47
N GLU A 415 59.71 9.10 11.87
CA GLU A 415 59.82 7.93 11.01
C GLU A 415 58.85 7.99 9.82
N ASP A 416 59.27 7.49 8.66
CA ASP A 416 58.39 7.23 7.51
C ASP A 416 57.93 5.77 7.56
N LEU A 417 56.64 5.58 7.83
CA LEU A 417 55.97 4.27 7.81
C LEU A 417 54.92 4.19 6.70
N GLY A 418 55.12 4.91 5.60
CA GLY A 418 54.26 4.90 4.41
C GLY A 418 53.18 5.98 4.36
N LEU A 419 53.24 6.98 5.24
CA LEU A 419 52.43 8.19 5.19
C LEU A 419 53.33 9.39 4.94
N SER A 420 53.02 10.21 3.94
CA SER A 420 53.85 11.39 3.60
C SER A 420 53.92 12.43 4.72
N SER A 421 52.86 12.53 5.52
CA SER A 421 52.74 13.49 6.63
C SER A 421 51.94 12.89 7.78
N VAL A 422 52.39 13.09 9.01
CA VAL A 422 51.78 12.55 10.23
C VAL A 422 51.28 13.67 11.16
N PRO A 423 50.17 13.47 11.88
CA PRO A 423 49.69 14.43 12.87
C PRO A 423 50.68 14.49 14.04
N THR A 424 51.00 15.71 14.48
CA THR A 424 51.92 15.97 15.58
C THR A 424 51.25 16.92 16.56
N ASP A 425 51.13 16.48 17.82
CA ASP A 425 50.71 17.38 18.90
C ASP A 425 51.91 18.13 19.43
N ILE A 426 51.80 19.46 19.44
CA ILE A 426 52.80 20.36 20.01
C ILE A 426 52.16 21.21 21.10
N GLY A 427 52.82 21.32 22.25
CA GLY A 427 52.38 22.19 23.33
C GLY A 427 53.35 22.23 24.50
N CYS A 428 53.01 23.09 25.47
CA CYS A 428 53.67 23.12 26.76
C CYS A 428 52.66 23.35 27.88
N ASN A 429 53.02 22.96 29.10
CA ASN A 429 52.36 23.40 30.31
C ASN A 429 53.37 24.10 31.24
N PHE A 430 52.84 24.97 32.09
CA PHE A 430 53.61 25.64 33.12
C PHE A 430 52.76 25.76 34.39
N ARG A 431 53.33 25.34 35.53
CA ARG A 431 52.69 25.42 36.85
C ARG A 431 53.69 25.78 37.94
N THR A 432 53.21 26.42 38.98
CA THR A 432 53.97 26.72 40.20
C THR A 432 53.38 25.99 41.39
N THR A 433 54.24 25.62 42.35
CA THR A 433 53.82 25.07 43.64
C THR A 433 53.00 26.05 44.49
N VAL A 434 53.16 27.36 44.27
CA VAL A 434 52.41 28.43 44.94
C VAL A 434 51.58 29.21 43.91
N ARG A 435 50.26 29.25 44.13
CA ARG A 435 49.31 29.94 43.24
C ARG A 435 49.54 31.45 43.24
N GLY A 436 49.83 32.01 42.05
CA GLY A 436 49.99 33.45 41.86
C GLY A 436 51.35 34.00 42.33
N ALA A 437 52.36 33.13 42.47
CA ALA A 437 53.74 33.57 42.60
C ALA A 437 54.26 34.14 41.26
N GLY A 438 55.12 35.16 41.33
CA GLY A 438 55.91 35.65 40.20
C GLY A 438 55.16 36.27 39.02
N THR A 439 55.94 36.60 37.99
CA THR A 439 55.50 36.79 36.60
C THR A 439 56.26 35.80 35.74
N HIS A 440 55.55 35.14 34.81
CA HIS A 440 56.11 34.07 34.02
C HIS A 440 55.80 34.27 32.53
N SER A 441 56.71 33.84 31.66
CA SER A 441 56.50 33.83 30.22
C SER A 441 57.11 32.58 29.59
N GLN A 442 56.37 31.95 28.69
CA GLN A 442 56.78 30.77 27.94
C GLN A 442 56.78 31.05 26.44
N SER A 443 57.76 30.47 25.74
CA SER A 443 57.91 30.52 24.29
C SER A 443 58.25 29.12 23.80
N LEU A 444 57.50 28.61 22.82
CA LEU A 444 57.70 27.30 22.21
C LEU A 444 57.71 27.45 20.70
N SER A 445 58.72 26.89 20.03
CA SER A 445 58.88 26.95 18.58
C SER A 445 59.40 25.64 18.01
N LEU A 446 58.94 25.31 16.81
CA LEU A 446 59.36 24.14 16.06
C LEU A 446 59.95 24.56 14.71
N MET A 447 61.11 24.00 14.38
CA MET A 447 61.82 24.21 13.12
C MET A 447 62.04 22.89 12.39
N ASP A 448 62.08 22.95 11.05
CA ASP A 448 62.47 21.83 10.19
C ASP A 448 64.01 21.70 10.03
N ASP A 449 64.47 20.83 9.12
CA ASP A 449 65.89 20.61 8.85
C ASP A 449 66.55 21.77 8.05
N ALA A 450 65.75 22.58 7.37
CA ALA A 450 66.15 23.79 6.66
C ALA A 450 66.25 25.03 7.58
N GLY A 451 65.69 24.93 8.80
CA GLY A 451 65.60 26.03 9.77
C GLY A 451 64.41 26.96 9.52
N GLU A 452 63.42 26.54 8.74
CA GLU A 452 62.14 27.25 8.61
C GLU A 452 61.24 26.96 9.82
N MET A 453 60.51 27.98 10.28
CA MET A 453 59.65 27.88 11.45
C MET A 453 58.29 27.29 11.05
N VAL A 454 58.07 26.03 11.44
CA VAL A 454 56.83 25.29 11.15
C VAL A 454 55.70 25.68 12.10
N TRP A 455 56.02 25.95 13.37
CA TRP A 455 55.04 26.34 14.39
C TRP A 455 55.66 27.19 15.51
N SER A 456 54.87 28.09 16.10
CA SER A 456 55.22 28.79 17.35
C SER A 456 53.97 29.15 18.16
N ASN A 457 54.12 29.28 19.48
CA ASN A 457 53.02 29.62 20.39
C ASN A 457 52.57 31.08 20.25
N SER A 458 51.29 31.35 20.55
CA SER A 458 50.67 32.67 20.36
C SER A 458 50.97 33.68 21.48
N GLY A 459 52.26 34.03 21.65
CA GLY A 459 52.73 35.08 22.56
C GLY A 459 53.55 34.53 23.73
N ALA A 460 53.34 35.07 24.93
CA ALA A 460 54.15 34.78 26.12
C ALA A 460 53.54 33.70 27.05
N ALA A 461 52.48 33.01 26.61
CA ALA A 461 51.80 31.97 27.38
C ALA A 461 51.95 30.62 26.67
N CYS A 462 51.95 29.53 27.45
CA CYS A 462 51.85 28.20 26.87
C CYS A 462 50.54 28.03 26.08
N ASP A 463 50.67 27.37 24.94
CA ASP A 463 49.63 27.11 23.95
C ASP A 463 49.82 25.67 23.46
N SER A 464 48.77 25.05 22.94
CA SER A 464 48.80 23.65 22.48
C SER A 464 47.94 23.46 21.24
N GLY A 465 48.46 22.74 20.24
CA GLY A 465 47.71 22.44 19.03
C GLY A 465 48.26 21.25 18.27
N THR A 466 47.52 20.82 17.25
CA THR A 466 47.94 19.76 16.33
C THR A 466 48.37 20.37 15.01
N ILE A 467 49.52 19.95 14.50
CA ILE A 467 50.04 20.26 13.18
C ILE A 467 50.27 18.96 12.40
N TYR A 468 50.63 19.05 11.13
CA TYR A 468 51.10 17.91 10.35
C TYR A 468 52.58 18.13 9.98
N LEU A 469 53.41 17.13 10.25
CA LEU A 469 54.83 17.11 9.91
C LEU A 469 55.09 16.08 8.81
N ASP A 470 56.05 16.36 7.94
CA ASP A 470 56.46 15.42 6.88
C ASP A 470 57.23 14.24 7.50
N ALA A 471 56.93 13.04 7.03
CA ALA A 471 57.56 11.83 7.53
C ALA A 471 58.95 11.61 6.90
N GLY A 472 59.87 10.99 7.64
CA GLY A 472 61.27 10.83 7.25
C GLY A 472 62.14 12.07 7.50
N SER A 473 61.55 13.19 7.93
CA SER A 473 62.22 14.45 8.24
C SER A 473 62.64 14.54 9.72
N SER A 474 63.62 15.41 10.00
CA SER A 474 64.04 15.74 11.38
C SER A 474 63.61 17.15 11.74
N TYR A 475 63.15 17.32 12.98
CA TYR A 475 62.64 18.60 13.49
C TYR A 475 63.35 18.98 14.78
N THR A 476 63.42 20.28 15.05
CA THR A 476 64.04 20.85 16.25
C THR A 476 63.00 21.66 17.02
N ILE A 477 62.65 21.18 18.22
CA ILE A 477 61.78 21.90 19.15
C ILE A 477 62.65 22.70 20.13
N THR A 478 62.33 23.99 20.29
CA THR A 478 62.98 24.88 21.25
C THR A 478 61.95 25.49 22.18
N PHE A 479 62.14 25.28 23.48
CA PHE A 479 61.32 25.82 24.54
C PHE A 479 62.12 26.77 25.43
N THR A 480 61.60 27.96 25.67
CA THR A 480 62.17 28.94 26.59
C THR A 480 61.13 29.30 27.65
N THR A 481 61.49 29.13 28.93
CA THR A 481 60.69 29.58 30.07
C THR A 481 61.47 30.64 30.85
N ARG A 482 60.77 31.73 31.20
CA ARG A 482 61.33 32.84 31.99
C ARG A 482 60.42 33.14 33.18
N SER A 483 61.04 33.37 34.33
CA SER A 483 60.36 33.57 35.62
C SER A 483 61.00 34.72 36.40
N GLU A 484 60.18 35.64 36.88
CA GLU A 484 60.59 36.84 37.62
C GLU A 484 59.79 36.99 38.91
N GLY A 485 60.42 37.48 39.99
CA GLY A 485 59.75 37.72 41.27
C GLY A 485 59.35 36.45 42.04
N VAL A 486 60.11 35.38 41.87
CA VAL A 486 60.02 34.12 42.63
C VAL A 486 61.24 33.94 43.55
N ASN A 487 61.11 33.09 44.56
CA ASN A 487 62.17 32.79 45.54
C ASN A 487 62.35 31.27 45.73
N ASP A 488 63.32 30.90 46.55
CA ASP A 488 63.67 29.53 46.98
C ASP A 488 62.50 28.68 47.52
N THR A 489 61.41 29.30 47.96
CA THR A 489 60.20 28.59 48.42
C THR A 489 59.21 28.22 47.31
N VAL A 490 59.48 28.60 46.05
CA VAL A 490 58.60 28.33 44.91
C VAL A 490 59.35 27.50 43.87
N THR A 491 58.94 26.25 43.72
CA THR A 491 59.33 25.40 42.58
C THR A 491 58.42 25.69 41.38
N MET A 492 59.04 25.91 40.23
CA MET A 492 58.44 25.96 38.90
C MET A 492 58.54 24.59 38.24
N ILE A 493 57.45 24.12 37.64
CA ILE A 493 57.39 22.88 36.87
C ILE A 493 56.86 23.25 35.48
N SER A 494 57.64 22.96 34.45
CA SER A 494 57.24 23.18 33.07
C SER A 494 57.56 21.97 32.23
N ASP A 495 56.60 21.53 31.43
CA ASP A 495 56.75 20.46 30.46
C ASP A 495 56.48 21.01 29.06
N PHE A 496 57.19 20.48 28.07
CA PHE A 496 56.90 20.74 26.66
C PHE A 496 57.09 19.46 25.84
N SER A 497 56.32 19.34 24.77
CA SER A 497 56.35 18.17 23.88
C SER A 497 55.94 18.53 22.46
N ALA A 498 56.66 17.97 21.48
CA ALA A 498 56.13 17.63 20.17
C ALA A 498 56.09 16.10 20.05
N VAL A 499 54.92 15.51 19.82
CA VAL A 499 54.71 14.06 19.67
C VAL A 499 54.10 13.78 18.30
N ALA A 500 54.86 13.17 17.40
CA ALA A 500 54.43 12.78 16.05
C ALA A 500 53.83 11.37 16.09
N PHE A 501 52.54 11.24 15.82
CA PHE A 501 51.83 9.96 15.93
C PHE A 501 51.96 9.14 14.64
N GLN A 502 52.30 7.86 14.78
CA GLN A 502 52.58 6.96 13.66
C GLN A 502 51.37 6.07 13.31
N PRO A 503 51.34 5.41 12.13
CA PRO A 503 50.34 4.38 11.84
C PRO A 503 50.31 3.28 12.91
N LEU A 504 49.11 2.83 13.29
CA LEU A 504 48.95 1.67 14.16
C LEU A 504 49.47 0.42 13.46
N LEU A 505 50.42 -0.26 14.10
CA LEU A 505 51.05 -1.49 13.61
C LEU A 505 50.55 -2.71 14.41
N LEU A 506 50.23 -3.81 13.73
CA LEU A 506 49.83 -5.06 14.38
C LEU A 506 50.78 -6.21 14.02
N SER A 507 51.11 -7.05 15.00
CA SER A 507 51.86 -8.30 14.82
C SER A 507 51.01 -9.42 14.22
N ASP A 508 51.65 -10.55 13.86
CA ASP A 508 50.97 -11.73 13.28
C ASP A 508 49.92 -12.37 14.19
N ASP A 509 50.03 -12.19 15.52
CA ASP A 509 49.03 -12.58 16.52
C ASP A 509 47.88 -11.55 16.67
N GLY A 510 48.03 -10.40 16.02
CA GLY A 510 47.07 -9.30 15.99
C GLY A 510 47.19 -8.28 17.13
N THR A 511 48.20 -8.38 18.00
CA THR A 511 48.43 -7.42 19.09
C THR A 511 49.14 -6.17 18.59
N ALA A 512 49.20 -5.09 19.39
CA ALA A 512 49.94 -3.90 19.04
C ALA A 512 51.45 -4.16 19.06
N LEU A 513 52.11 -4.02 17.91
CA LEU A 513 53.54 -4.26 17.75
C LEU A 513 54.36 -3.23 18.55
N LEU A 514 55.14 -3.67 19.55
CA LEU A 514 56.02 -2.78 20.31
C LEU A 514 57.27 -2.41 19.50
N ARG A 515 57.36 -1.15 19.09
CA ARG A 515 58.42 -0.61 18.21
C ARG A 515 59.83 -0.77 18.79
N SER A 516 59.96 -0.82 20.11
CA SER A 516 61.21 -0.99 20.87
C SER A 516 61.76 -2.42 20.84
N GLU A 517 60.90 -3.43 20.69
CA GLU A 517 61.30 -4.85 20.73
C GLU A 517 61.70 -5.40 19.35
N VAL A 518 61.49 -4.61 18.30
CA VAL A 518 61.50 -5.05 16.91
C VAL A 518 62.47 -4.25 16.05
N SER A 519 63.41 -4.94 15.40
CA SER A 519 64.45 -4.36 14.53
C SER A 519 64.15 -4.51 13.02
N MET A 520 62.89 -4.33 12.63
CA MET A 520 62.42 -4.43 11.23
C MET A 520 62.64 -3.12 10.47
N GLY A 521 62.64 -3.20 9.13
CA GLY A 521 62.81 -2.03 8.26
C GLY A 521 61.54 -1.20 8.12
N ALA A 522 61.66 0.08 7.77
CA ALA A 522 60.52 0.98 7.58
C ALA A 522 59.47 0.48 6.58
N GLU A 523 59.91 -0.10 5.45
CA GLU A 523 59.03 -0.70 4.42
C GLU A 523 58.28 -1.94 4.94
N GLU A 524 58.93 -2.72 5.82
CA GLU A 524 58.37 -3.93 6.44
C GLU A 524 57.34 -3.57 7.52
N LEU A 525 57.66 -2.59 8.37
CA LEU A 525 56.75 -2.01 9.36
C LEU A 525 55.55 -1.32 8.69
N SER A 526 55.75 -0.61 7.57
CA SER A 526 54.67 0.01 6.80
C SER A 526 53.66 -1.03 6.29
N ALA A 527 54.11 -2.21 5.87
CA ALA A 527 53.24 -3.32 5.46
C ALA A 527 52.41 -3.92 6.62
N MET A 528 52.81 -3.70 7.88
CA MET A 528 52.08 -4.11 9.09
C MET A 528 51.09 -3.03 9.58
N SER A 529 50.95 -1.91 8.86
CA SER A 529 50.03 -0.83 9.23
C SER A 529 48.56 -1.17 8.98
N VAL A 530 47.68 -0.76 9.91
CA VAL A 530 46.25 -1.04 9.81
C VAL A 530 45.58 -0.10 8.81
N THR A 531 45.19 -0.67 7.66
CA THR A 531 44.24 -0.01 6.74
C THR A 531 42.88 0.13 7.42
N ASN A 532 42.32 1.33 7.43
CA ASN A 532 41.06 1.64 8.08
C ASN A 532 39.85 1.08 7.28
N PRO A 533 39.12 0.07 7.78
CA PRO A 533 37.94 -0.45 7.09
C PRO A 533 36.74 0.51 7.13
N THR A 534 36.81 1.55 7.97
CA THR A 534 35.76 2.58 8.13
C THR A 534 36.10 3.91 7.44
N PHE A 535 37.13 3.94 6.57
CA PHE A 535 37.45 5.10 5.76
C PHE A 535 36.23 5.56 4.93
N GLN A 536 35.91 6.85 4.99
CA GLN A 536 34.71 7.45 4.39
C GLN A 536 33.36 6.88 4.87
N LYS A 537 33.32 6.17 6.02
CA LYS A 537 32.06 5.81 6.68
C LYS A 537 31.57 7.02 7.49
N ASN A 538 30.40 7.56 7.13
CA ASN A 538 29.81 8.68 7.87
C ASN A 538 29.46 8.22 9.30
N PRO A 539 29.99 8.85 10.37
CA PRO A 539 29.63 8.49 11.75
C PRO A 539 28.21 8.89 12.14
N LYS A 540 27.57 9.77 11.35
CA LYS A 540 26.14 10.09 11.39
C LYS A 540 25.41 9.44 10.19
N SER A 541 25.91 8.29 9.70
CA SER A 541 25.33 7.52 8.58
C SER A 541 23.92 7.03 8.90
N LEU A 542 23.70 6.62 10.15
CA LEU A 542 22.39 6.25 10.67
C LEU A 542 21.41 7.42 10.48
N ASP A 543 21.72 8.61 11.03
CA ASP A 543 20.93 9.84 10.88
C ASP A 543 20.62 10.20 9.41
N ALA A 544 21.56 9.96 8.50
CA ALA A 544 21.31 10.12 7.07
C ALA A 544 20.30 9.09 6.54
N LYS A 545 20.45 7.81 6.91
CA LYS A 545 19.50 6.73 6.59
C LYS A 545 18.10 7.03 7.15
N LEU A 546 17.96 7.65 8.34
CA LEU A 546 16.66 8.09 8.91
C LEU A 546 15.89 8.94 7.91
N ILE A 547 16.52 10.00 7.44
CA ILE A 547 15.87 11.06 6.67
C ILE A 547 15.31 10.52 5.35
N TYR A 548 16.00 9.59 4.69
CA TYR A 548 15.48 8.95 3.47
C TYR A 548 14.46 7.84 3.77
N SER A 549 14.64 7.09 4.87
CA SER A 549 13.73 6.01 5.29
C SER A 549 12.37 6.48 5.82
N LEU A 550 12.25 7.75 6.24
CA LEU A 550 10.99 8.36 6.69
C LEU A 550 9.95 8.58 5.58
N PHE A 551 10.38 8.77 4.33
CA PHE A 551 9.50 9.18 3.24
C PHE A 551 9.32 8.10 2.17
N ILE A 552 10.43 7.57 1.64
CA ILE A 552 10.40 6.75 0.42
C ILE A 552 9.79 5.35 0.67
N PRO A 553 10.15 4.61 1.75
CA PRO A 553 9.51 3.32 2.09
C PRO A 553 8.02 3.45 2.39
N CYS A 554 7.62 4.52 3.09
CA CYS A 554 6.24 4.79 3.48
C CYS A 554 5.33 4.98 2.25
N LEU A 555 5.83 5.72 1.26
CA LEU A 555 5.18 5.85 -0.05
C LEU A 555 5.17 4.51 -0.81
N GLY A 556 6.18 3.65 -0.64
CA GLY A 556 6.20 2.27 -1.13
C GLY A 556 5.08 1.40 -0.55
N VAL A 557 4.87 1.43 0.78
CA VAL A 557 3.74 0.74 1.44
C VAL A 557 2.41 1.30 0.96
N GLY A 558 2.27 2.63 0.89
CA GLY A 558 1.09 3.29 0.34
C GLY A 558 0.77 2.86 -1.09
N ALA A 559 1.80 2.72 -1.93
CA ALA A 559 1.70 2.28 -3.32
C ALA A 559 1.30 0.80 -3.45
N LEU A 560 1.84 -0.08 -2.58
CA LEU A 560 1.41 -1.48 -2.49
C LEU A 560 -0.07 -1.58 -2.09
N VAL A 561 -0.49 -0.90 -1.03
CA VAL A 561 -1.89 -0.86 -0.59
C VAL A 561 -2.77 -0.29 -1.69
N PHE A 562 -2.37 0.79 -2.35
CA PHE A 562 -3.12 1.35 -3.48
C PHE A 562 -3.31 0.32 -4.61
N MET A 563 -2.26 -0.42 -4.97
CA MET A 563 -2.34 -1.47 -6.00
C MET A 563 -3.22 -2.65 -5.58
N LEU A 564 -3.09 -3.13 -4.34
CA LEU A 564 -3.89 -4.24 -3.80
C LEU A 564 -5.37 -3.86 -3.74
N MET A 565 -5.70 -2.72 -3.13
CA MET A 565 -7.08 -2.24 -3.00
C MET A 565 -7.70 -1.94 -4.37
N ARG A 566 -6.93 -1.38 -5.33
CA ARG A 566 -7.39 -1.19 -6.72
C ARG A 566 -7.58 -2.50 -7.50
N ASN A 567 -6.93 -3.59 -7.09
CA ASN A 567 -7.15 -4.92 -7.67
C ASN A 567 -8.35 -5.61 -7.03
N MET A 568 -8.54 -5.48 -5.72
CA MET A 568 -9.71 -6.02 -5.00
C MET A 568 -11.00 -5.27 -5.34
N ALA A 569 -10.93 -3.97 -5.65
CA ALA A 569 -12.04 -3.15 -6.14
C ALA A 569 -12.55 -3.51 -7.56
N ARG A 570 -12.12 -4.65 -8.15
CA ARG A 570 -12.44 -5.05 -9.53
C ARG A 570 -13.41 -6.24 -9.64
N GLY A 571 -14.34 -6.41 -8.70
CA GLY A 571 -15.59 -7.10 -8.99
C GLY A 571 -16.25 -7.84 -7.81
N TYR A 572 -16.05 -9.16 -7.77
CA TYR A 572 -17.13 -10.06 -7.36
C TYR A 572 -17.13 -10.56 -5.91
N GLU A 573 -15.96 -10.79 -5.29
CA GLU A 573 -15.91 -11.20 -3.87
C GLU A 573 -16.39 -10.08 -2.93
N TRP A 574 -16.25 -8.81 -3.33
CA TRP A 574 -16.71 -7.66 -2.53
C TRP A 574 -18.23 -7.54 -2.50
N GLU A 575 -18.90 -7.85 -3.62
CA GLU A 575 -20.36 -7.95 -3.71
C GLU A 575 -20.90 -9.07 -2.81
N MET A 576 -20.38 -10.30 -2.94
CA MET A 576 -20.86 -11.44 -2.13
C MET A 576 -20.64 -11.26 -0.62
N ASN A 577 -19.53 -10.64 -0.21
CA ASN A 577 -19.24 -10.36 1.22
C ASN A 577 -20.18 -9.32 1.86
N LYS A 578 -21.13 -8.73 1.11
CA LYS A 578 -22.24 -7.96 1.70
C LYS A 578 -23.33 -8.87 2.30
N CYS A 579 -23.41 -10.14 1.89
CA CYS A 579 -24.45 -11.06 2.39
C CYS A 579 -24.26 -11.35 3.90
N TYR A 580 -25.29 -11.04 4.70
CA TYR A 580 -25.31 -11.31 6.14
C TYR A 580 -26.23 -12.47 6.55
N GLY A 581 -26.67 -13.31 5.60
CA GLY A 581 -27.47 -14.50 5.88
C GLY A 581 -28.90 -14.21 6.36
N CYS A 582 -29.58 -13.27 5.72
CA CYS A 582 -30.98 -12.92 6.02
C CYS A 582 -32.03 -13.86 5.41
N ASP A 583 -31.62 -14.82 4.57
CA ASP A 583 -32.46 -15.79 3.84
C ASP A 583 -33.60 -15.22 2.96
N LEU A 584 -33.79 -13.88 2.87
CA LEU A 584 -34.80 -13.25 2.01
C LEU A 584 -34.69 -13.64 0.53
N CYS A 585 -33.48 -13.91 0.04
CA CYS A 585 -33.26 -14.42 -1.31
C CYS A 585 -33.67 -15.90 -1.49
N ASP A 586 -33.77 -16.69 -0.41
CA ASP A 586 -34.32 -18.04 -0.42
C ASP A 586 -35.85 -17.99 -0.57
N ASP A 587 -36.51 -17.11 0.18
CA ASP A 587 -37.96 -16.93 0.15
C ASP A 587 -38.44 -16.35 -1.20
N ALA A 588 -37.69 -15.38 -1.74
CA ALA A 588 -37.97 -14.78 -3.05
C ALA A 588 -37.60 -15.68 -4.25
N CYS A 589 -36.89 -16.80 -4.06
CA CYS A 589 -36.43 -17.61 -5.18
C CYS A 589 -37.51 -18.61 -5.64
N PRO A 590 -38.07 -18.48 -6.86
CA PRO A 590 -39.13 -19.38 -7.32
C PRO A 590 -38.67 -20.85 -7.44
N VAL A 591 -37.37 -21.10 -7.60
CA VAL A 591 -36.79 -22.46 -7.69
C VAL A 591 -36.97 -23.25 -6.38
N ARG A 592 -37.12 -22.57 -5.24
CA ARG A 592 -37.30 -23.20 -3.91
C ARG A 592 -38.66 -23.87 -3.75
N LEU A 593 -39.68 -23.42 -4.50
CA LEU A 593 -41.06 -23.92 -4.41
C LEU A 593 -41.18 -25.41 -4.79
N PHE A 594 -40.27 -25.95 -5.60
CA PHE A 594 -40.30 -27.34 -6.06
C PHE A 594 -39.09 -28.19 -5.61
N ASN A 595 -37.90 -27.61 -5.42
CA ASN A 595 -36.69 -28.40 -5.11
C ASN A 595 -36.62 -28.90 -3.65
N ALA A 596 -37.47 -28.39 -2.74
CA ALA A 596 -37.73 -28.91 -1.39
C ALA A 596 -36.51 -29.22 -0.48
N GLY A 597 -35.33 -28.70 -0.82
CA GLY A 597 -34.08 -28.91 -0.08
C GLY A 597 -33.85 -27.89 1.05
N ASP A 598 -32.64 -27.93 1.61
CA ASP A 598 -32.13 -26.88 2.49
C ASP A 598 -31.94 -25.55 1.73
N LYS A 599 -31.44 -24.53 2.46
CA LYS A 599 -31.28 -23.13 2.03
C LYS A 599 -30.77 -22.93 0.60
N LEU A 600 -31.12 -21.81 -0.05
CA LEU A 600 -30.67 -21.42 -1.40
C LEU A 600 -29.19 -21.00 -1.41
N ASN A 601 -28.31 -21.93 -1.05
CA ASN A 601 -26.96 -21.63 -0.63
C ASN A 601 -25.98 -21.49 -1.82
N ILE A 602 -26.48 -20.94 -2.94
CA ILE A 602 -25.74 -20.63 -4.18
C ILE A 602 -24.44 -19.86 -3.88
N ILE A 603 -24.41 -19.03 -2.82
CA ILE A 603 -23.20 -18.33 -2.34
C ILE A 603 -22.23 -19.27 -1.59
N TYR A 604 -22.69 -20.08 -0.64
CA TYR A 604 -21.83 -20.91 0.22
C TYR A 604 -21.22 -22.10 -0.52
N ASN A 605 -22.02 -22.76 -1.34
CA ASN A 605 -21.64 -23.99 -2.06
C ASN A 605 -20.56 -23.65 -3.09
N THR A 606 -20.70 -22.46 -3.68
CA THR A 606 -19.69 -21.76 -4.48
C THR A 606 -18.43 -21.41 -3.70
N TRP A 607 -18.56 -20.89 -2.48
CA TRP A 607 -17.43 -20.51 -1.62
C TRP A 607 -16.54 -21.72 -1.30
N ASN A 608 -17.16 -22.87 -1.00
CA ASN A 608 -16.43 -24.11 -0.73
C ASN A 608 -16.07 -24.91 -1.99
N ASN A 609 -16.59 -24.52 -3.16
CA ASN A 609 -16.46 -25.24 -4.43
C ASN A 609 -16.94 -26.71 -4.33
N GLU A 610 -18.05 -26.90 -3.59
CA GLU A 610 -18.77 -28.16 -3.40
C GLU A 610 -20.06 -28.14 -4.24
N ASP A 611 -20.46 -29.32 -4.76
CA ASP A 611 -21.70 -29.51 -5.52
C ASP A 611 -22.65 -30.40 -4.71
N ASP A 612 -23.63 -29.77 -4.07
CA ASP A 612 -24.56 -30.33 -3.09
C ASP A 612 -26.00 -30.38 -3.62
N GLY A 613 -26.19 -30.25 -4.94
CA GLY A 613 -27.41 -30.71 -5.61
C GLY A 613 -28.50 -29.68 -5.87
N VAL A 614 -28.21 -28.37 -5.77
CA VAL A 614 -29.00 -27.34 -6.47
C VAL A 614 -28.30 -27.04 -7.80
N PRO A 615 -28.80 -27.53 -8.95
CA PRO A 615 -28.07 -27.38 -10.20
C PRO A 615 -27.93 -25.89 -10.57
N LEU A 616 -26.71 -25.46 -10.88
CA LEU A 616 -26.41 -24.09 -11.37
C LEU A 616 -27.32 -23.67 -12.54
N TYR A 617 -27.78 -24.65 -13.32
CA TYR A 617 -28.64 -24.48 -14.48
C TYR A 617 -30.15 -24.47 -14.17
N SER A 618 -30.59 -24.86 -12.97
CA SER A 618 -31.98 -24.66 -12.54
C SER A 618 -32.28 -23.21 -12.12
N CYS A 619 -31.26 -22.35 -11.98
CA CYS A 619 -31.48 -20.92 -11.71
C CYS A 619 -32.14 -20.23 -12.92
N LEU A 620 -33.27 -19.54 -12.68
CA LEU A 620 -34.04 -18.87 -13.74
C LEU A 620 -33.47 -17.49 -14.15
N THR A 621 -32.40 -17.01 -13.52
CA THR A 621 -31.78 -15.69 -13.81
C THR A 621 -32.78 -14.51 -13.84
N CYS A 622 -33.77 -14.60 -12.95
CA CYS A 622 -34.97 -13.75 -12.93
C CYS A 622 -34.86 -12.57 -11.95
N THR A 623 -33.68 -12.27 -11.39
CA THR A 623 -33.37 -11.12 -10.51
C THR A 623 -34.14 -11.03 -9.19
N ALA A 624 -35.07 -11.95 -8.90
CA ALA A 624 -35.84 -11.94 -7.64
C ALA A 624 -34.95 -11.92 -6.38
N CYS A 625 -33.88 -12.72 -6.35
CA CYS A 625 -32.93 -12.75 -5.24
C CYS A 625 -32.06 -11.49 -5.12
N THR A 626 -31.76 -10.82 -6.24
CA THR A 626 -31.03 -9.54 -6.28
C THR A 626 -31.90 -8.41 -5.71
N ASN A 627 -33.17 -8.31 -6.14
CA ASN A 627 -34.10 -7.29 -5.65
C ASN A 627 -34.49 -7.50 -4.18
N ALA A 628 -34.77 -8.75 -3.79
CA ALA A 628 -35.03 -9.10 -2.40
C ALA A 628 -33.80 -8.94 -1.47
N CYS A 629 -32.60 -8.66 -2.02
CA CYS A 629 -31.39 -8.51 -1.22
C CYS A 629 -31.31 -7.11 -0.57
N PRO A 630 -31.43 -6.97 0.76
CA PRO A 630 -31.34 -5.68 1.45
C PRO A 630 -29.92 -5.07 1.45
N GLN A 631 -28.96 -5.71 0.77
CA GLN A 631 -27.59 -5.24 0.59
C GLN A 631 -27.22 -5.07 -0.90
N LEU A 632 -28.17 -5.29 -1.82
CA LEU A 632 -27.96 -5.18 -3.26
C LEU A 632 -26.77 -6.04 -3.72
N VAL A 633 -26.78 -7.32 -3.34
CA VAL A 633 -25.84 -8.33 -3.86
C VAL A 633 -26.31 -8.72 -5.25
N ASP A 634 -25.48 -8.49 -6.27
CA ASP A 634 -25.76 -8.89 -7.64
C ASP A 634 -25.55 -10.41 -7.82
N TYR A 635 -26.65 -11.17 -7.74
CA TYR A 635 -26.65 -12.61 -8.03
C TYR A 635 -26.64 -12.91 -9.53
N ASP A 636 -27.08 -11.98 -10.37
CA ASP A 636 -27.31 -12.23 -11.79
C ASP A 636 -25.99 -12.26 -12.55
N SER A 637 -25.11 -11.27 -12.33
CA SER A 637 -23.73 -11.27 -12.87
C SER A 637 -22.89 -12.44 -12.33
N TYR A 638 -23.18 -12.90 -11.11
CA TYR A 638 -22.54 -14.08 -10.54
C TYR A 638 -22.91 -15.37 -11.31
N ILE A 639 -24.20 -15.57 -11.64
CA ILE A 639 -24.65 -16.74 -12.40
C ILE A 639 -24.13 -16.72 -13.84
N ASP A 640 -24.13 -15.55 -14.50
CA ASP A 640 -23.55 -15.34 -15.84
C ASP A 640 -22.09 -15.84 -15.89
N ILE A 641 -21.23 -15.27 -15.04
CA ILE A 641 -19.80 -15.64 -14.97
C ILE A 641 -19.60 -17.14 -14.70
N ARG A 642 -20.38 -17.74 -13.81
CA ARG A 642 -20.13 -19.14 -13.42
C ARG A 642 -20.60 -20.12 -14.48
N ARG A 643 -21.67 -19.82 -15.22
CA ARG A 643 -22.06 -20.60 -16.40
C ARG A 643 -21.01 -20.47 -17.51
N ASN A 644 -20.45 -19.28 -17.73
CA ASN A 644 -19.36 -19.06 -18.69
C ASN A 644 -18.05 -19.82 -18.37
N LEU A 645 -17.85 -20.25 -17.11
CA LEU A 645 -16.71 -21.07 -16.69
C LEU A 645 -16.93 -22.58 -16.88
N VAL A 646 -18.15 -23.04 -17.23
CA VAL A 646 -18.46 -24.47 -17.43
C VAL A 646 -18.07 -24.93 -18.82
N VAL A 647 -16.98 -25.70 -18.91
CA VAL A 647 -16.54 -26.32 -20.17
C VAL A 647 -17.53 -27.40 -20.60
N GLY A 648 -18.08 -27.25 -21.81
CA GLY A 648 -19.05 -28.18 -22.40
C GLY A 648 -20.49 -27.65 -22.46
N GLY A 649 -20.75 -26.47 -21.88
CA GLY A 649 -22.08 -25.83 -21.90
C GLY A 649 -23.09 -26.46 -20.94
N PRO A 650 -24.38 -26.11 -21.07
CA PRO A 650 -25.41 -26.57 -20.15
C PRO A 650 -25.68 -28.09 -20.27
N PRO A 651 -26.06 -28.77 -19.16
CA PRO A 651 -26.40 -30.19 -19.18
C PRO A 651 -27.61 -30.47 -20.08
N ALA A 652 -27.51 -31.48 -20.94
CA ALA A 652 -28.60 -31.87 -21.84
C ALA A 652 -29.93 -32.23 -21.13
N ALA A 653 -29.88 -32.57 -19.84
CA ALA A 653 -31.08 -32.81 -19.02
C ALA A 653 -31.91 -31.54 -18.74
N GLU A 654 -31.29 -30.36 -18.78
CA GLU A 654 -31.95 -29.05 -18.59
C GLU A 654 -32.33 -28.39 -19.92
N ILE A 655 -32.07 -29.03 -21.07
CA ILE A 655 -32.32 -28.47 -22.40
C ILE A 655 -33.31 -29.38 -23.15
N PRO A 656 -34.63 -29.21 -22.95
CA PRO A 656 -35.63 -30.04 -23.64
C PRO A 656 -35.67 -29.80 -25.16
N HIS A 657 -35.23 -28.63 -25.63
CA HIS A 657 -35.24 -28.23 -27.04
C HIS A 657 -33.82 -28.17 -27.64
N THR A 658 -33.02 -29.23 -27.49
CA THR A 658 -31.62 -29.29 -28.00
C THR A 658 -31.46 -28.96 -29.48
N VAL A 659 -32.46 -29.28 -30.32
CA VAL A 659 -32.45 -28.91 -31.75
C VAL A 659 -32.50 -27.40 -31.94
N LEU A 660 -33.34 -26.69 -31.18
CA LEU A 660 -33.42 -25.23 -31.24
C LEU A 660 -32.11 -24.59 -30.78
N GLN A 661 -31.53 -25.09 -29.68
CA GLN A 661 -30.22 -24.63 -29.21
C GLN A 661 -29.13 -24.82 -30.29
N ALA A 662 -29.12 -25.97 -30.98
CA ALA A 662 -28.18 -26.25 -32.05
C ALA A 662 -28.37 -25.35 -33.28
N VAL A 663 -29.62 -25.03 -33.66
CA VAL A 663 -29.93 -24.07 -34.73
C VAL A 663 -29.42 -22.67 -34.39
N LEU A 664 -29.70 -22.18 -33.19
CA LEU A 664 -29.23 -20.86 -32.74
C LEU A 664 -27.70 -20.80 -32.56
N ALA A 665 -27.05 -21.93 -32.27
CA ALA A 665 -25.59 -22.00 -32.23
C ALA A 665 -24.99 -22.03 -33.64
N ALA A 666 -25.58 -22.73 -34.60
CA ALA A 666 -25.15 -22.73 -36.00
C ALA A 666 -25.36 -21.36 -36.67
N GLU A 667 -26.41 -20.63 -36.31
CA GLU A 667 -26.65 -19.25 -36.74
C GLU A 667 -25.48 -18.31 -36.40
N ALA A 668 -24.71 -18.61 -35.35
CA ALA A 668 -23.57 -17.80 -34.93
C ALA A 668 -22.31 -17.99 -35.79
N GLU A 669 -22.22 -19.04 -36.61
CA GLU A 669 -21.04 -19.29 -37.45
C GLU A 669 -20.98 -18.35 -38.67
N GLU A 670 -19.77 -18.10 -39.16
CA GLU A 670 -19.50 -17.14 -40.24
C GLU A 670 -20.08 -17.58 -41.60
N ASP A 671 -20.24 -18.89 -41.84
CA ASP A 671 -20.84 -19.42 -43.06
C ASP A 671 -22.37 -19.20 -43.10
N ALA A 672 -23.01 -19.00 -41.94
CA ALA A 672 -24.41 -18.60 -41.88
C ALA A 672 -24.63 -17.16 -42.38
N ASP A 673 -23.60 -16.28 -42.38
CA ASP A 673 -23.72 -14.88 -42.79
C ASP A 673 -24.26 -14.72 -44.23
N GLU A 674 -23.94 -15.66 -45.13
CA GLU A 674 -24.41 -15.68 -46.53
C GLU A 674 -25.94 -15.84 -46.65
N SER A 675 -26.62 -16.28 -45.58
CA SER A 675 -28.08 -16.48 -45.56
C SER A 675 -28.86 -15.21 -45.19
N PHE A 676 -28.19 -14.10 -44.87
CA PHE A 676 -28.79 -12.86 -44.39
C PHE A 676 -28.55 -11.70 -45.37
N ILE A 677 -29.58 -10.88 -45.60
CA ILE A 677 -29.59 -9.82 -46.63
C ILE A 677 -28.58 -8.71 -46.28
N PRO A 678 -27.69 -8.30 -47.23
CA PRO A 678 -26.79 -7.17 -47.05
C PRO A 678 -27.49 -5.85 -46.72
N VAL A 679 -26.82 -4.94 -46.01
CA VAL A 679 -27.41 -3.67 -45.55
C VAL A 679 -27.79 -2.75 -46.72
N ASP A 680 -27.01 -2.78 -47.79
CA ASP A 680 -27.23 -2.04 -49.03
C ASP A 680 -28.34 -2.63 -49.93
N GLU A 681 -28.81 -3.84 -49.63
CA GLU A 681 -29.91 -4.52 -50.35
C GLU A 681 -31.22 -4.58 -49.53
N TYR A 682 -31.19 -4.22 -48.24
CA TYR A 682 -32.35 -4.29 -47.35
C TYR A 682 -33.20 -2.98 -47.39
N PRO A 683 -34.55 -3.05 -47.39
CA PRO A 683 -35.42 -1.88 -47.47
C PRO A 683 -35.49 -1.13 -46.13
N LEU A 684 -34.52 -0.24 -45.90
CA LEU A 684 -34.43 0.62 -44.71
C LEU A 684 -35.12 1.97 -44.97
N ASP A 685 -36.43 2.03 -44.72
CA ASP A 685 -37.29 3.18 -45.05
C ASP A 685 -37.43 4.23 -43.93
N SER A 686 -37.04 3.90 -42.69
CA SER A 686 -37.09 4.79 -41.50
C SER A 686 -35.86 4.63 -40.60
N SER A 687 -35.51 5.70 -39.85
CA SER A 687 -34.49 5.66 -38.79
C SER A 687 -34.97 4.97 -37.50
N ILE A 688 -36.24 4.56 -37.43
CA ILE A 688 -36.77 3.68 -36.38
C ILE A 688 -36.84 2.26 -36.94
N GLY A 689 -36.20 1.30 -36.28
CA GLY A 689 -36.21 -0.12 -36.64
C GLY A 689 -36.91 -0.96 -35.57
N TYR A 690 -37.77 -1.89 -35.98
CA TYR A 690 -38.47 -2.82 -35.10
C TYR A 690 -37.92 -4.24 -35.26
N TYR A 691 -37.40 -4.82 -34.18
CA TYR A 691 -36.99 -6.23 -34.13
C TYR A 691 -38.01 -7.06 -33.35
N PRO A 692 -38.67 -8.07 -33.96
CA PRO A 692 -39.72 -8.86 -33.31
C PRO A 692 -39.20 -9.80 -32.22
N GLY A 693 -37.91 -10.17 -32.26
CA GLY A 693 -37.36 -11.26 -31.48
C GLY A 693 -37.30 -12.58 -32.26
N CYS A 694 -36.60 -13.57 -31.69
CA CYS A 694 -36.42 -14.86 -32.35
C CYS A 694 -37.65 -15.79 -32.24
N VAL A 695 -38.49 -15.62 -31.21
CA VAL A 695 -39.60 -16.54 -30.87
C VAL A 695 -40.72 -16.50 -31.91
N ASP A 696 -41.14 -15.30 -32.33
CA ASP A 696 -42.08 -15.06 -33.43
C ASP A 696 -41.64 -15.81 -34.70
N TYR A 697 -40.42 -15.53 -35.18
CA TYR A 697 -39.85 -16.22 -36.35
C TYR A 697 -39.75 -17.74 -36.20
N ILE A 698 -39.42 -18.24 -35.01
CA ILE A 698 -39.37 -19.69 -34.73
C ILE A 698 -40.77 -20.30 -34.88
N ASP A 699 -41.83 -19.58 -34.50
CA ASP A 699 -43.20 -20.02 -34.68
C ASP A 699 -43.59 -20.11 -36.16
N GLN A 700 -43.23 -19.09 -36.95
CA GLN A 700 -43.50 -19.00 -38.39
C GLN A 700 -42.76 -20.07 -39.23
N GLU A 701 -41.45 -20.26 -39.01
CA GLU A 701 -40.59 -21.11 -39.85
C GLU A 701 -40.45 -22.56 -39.33
N MET A 702 -40.45 -22.77 -38.01
CA MET A 702 -40.34 -24.11 -37.41
C MET A 702 -41.72 -24.68 -37.00
N VAL A 703 -42.79 -23.91 -37.20
CA VAL A 703 -44.21 -24.31 -37.08
C VAL A 703 -44.56 -24.86 -35.69
N PHE A 704 -44.13 -24.15 -34.64
CA PHE A 704 -44.40 -24.55 -33.25
C PHE A 704 -45.90 -24.47 -32.89
N SER A 705 -46.60 -23.44 -33.37
CA SER A 705 -48.04 -23.24 -33.24
C SER A 705 -48.89 -24.16 -34.11
N HIS A 706 -48.72 -24.16 -35.43
CA HIS A 706 -49.71 -24.78 -36.32
C HIS A 706 -49.68 -26.32 -36.37
N VAL A 707 -48.63 -26.99 -35.85
CA VAL A 707 -48.56 -28.47 -35.79
C VAL A 707 -48.91 -29.02 -34.39
N ASN A 708 -48.69 -28.25 -33.33
CA ASN A 708 -49.17 -28.59 -31.99
C ASN A 708 -50.59 -28.04 -31.82
N LYS A 709 -51.59 -28.89 -31.62
CA LYS A 709 -53.01 -28.50 -31.58
C LYS A 709 -53.28 -27.26 -30.70
N GLY A 710 -53.47 -26.10 -31.33
CA GLY A 710 -53.62 -24.82 -30.64
C GLY A 710 -54.04 -23.67 -31.54
N GLU A 711 -54.41 -22.56 -30.91
CA GLU A 711 -54.75 -21.27 -31.53
C GLU A 711 -53.68 -20.19 -31.27
N MET A 712 -52.54 -20.58 -30.68
CA MET A 712 -51.40 -19.71 -30.40
C MET A 712 -50.81 -19.16 -31.70
N ASP A 713 -50.67 -17.84 -31.82
CA ASP A 713 -49.98 -17.16 -32.92
C ASP A 713 -48.97 -16.18 -32.29
N LEU A 714 -47.67 -16.49 -32.42
CA LEU A 714 -46.61 -15.67 -31.83
C LEU A 714 -46.13 -14.53 -32.77
N GLY A 715 -46.67 -14.47 -34.00
CA GLY A 715 -46.44 -13.38 -34.97
C GLY A 715 -47.54 -12.30 -34.96
N ASP A 716 -48.66 -12.57 -34.30
CA ASP A 716 -49.70 -11.57 -34.04
C ASP A 716 -49.14 -10.32 -33.34
N THR A 717 -48.22 -10.47 -32.37
CA THR A 717 -47.61 -9.32 -31.68
C THR A 717 -46.85 -8.39 -32.62
N THR A 718 -46.20 -8.92 -33.66
CA THR A 718 -45.51 -8.13 -34.68
C THR A 718 -46.49 -7.46 -35.63
N THR A 719 -47.50 -8.19 -36.11
CA THR A 719 -48.58 -7.63 -36.94
C THR A 719 -49.29 -6.49 -36.20
N SER A 720 -49.58 -6.70 -34.92
CA SER A 720 -50.19 -5.74 -34.01
C SER A 720 -49.33 -4.51 -33.76
N ALA A 721 -48.01 -4.67 -33.58
CA ALA A 721 -47.09 -3.54 -33.46
C ALA A 721 -47.13 -2.64 -34.70
N PHE A 722 -47.07 -3.22 -35.91
CA PHE A 722 -47.18 -2.45 -37.16
C PHE A 722 -48.55 -1.83 -37.39
N THR A 723 -49.63 -2.49 -36.97
CA THR A 723 -50.99 -1.90 -36.97
C THR A 723 -51.03 -0.64 -36.12
N ILE A 724 -50.45 -0.67 -34.91
CA ILE A 724 -50.39 0.49 -34.02
C ILE A 724 -49.48 1.59 -34.58
N PHE A 725 -48.27 1.27 -35.05
CA PHE A 725 -47.36 2.25 -35.63
C PHE A 725 -47.99 2.97 -36.84
N GLY A 726 -48.71 2.22 -37.69
CA GLY A 726 -49.46 2.77 -38.82
C GLY A 726 -50.58 3.73 -38.41
N GLU A 727 -51.35 3.43 -37.35
CA GLU A 727 -52.37 4.34 -36.82
C GLU A 727 -51.77 5.58 -36.14
N MET A 728 -50.62 5.45 -35.49
CA MET A 728 -49.88 6.59 -34.94
C MET A 728 -49.25 7.47 -36.02
N GLY A 729 -49.15 6.99 -37.26
CA GLY A 729 -48.45 7.66 -38.35
C GLY A 729 -46.93 7.67 -38.16
N GLU A 730 -46.39 6.68 -37.45
CA GLU A 730 -44.96 6.50 -37.20
C GLU A 730 -44.38 5.53 -38.23
N ASP A 731 -43.52 6.03 -39.12
CA ASP A 731 -42.78 5.20 -40.07
C ASP A 731 -41.75 4.35 -39.31
N VAL A 732 -41.87 3.02 -39.39
CA VAL A 732 -40.98 2.06 -38.70
C VAL A 732 -40.52 0.99 -39.69
N THR A 733 -39.22 0.71 -39.70
CA THR A 733 -38.57 -0.31 -40.54
C THR A 733 -38.66 -1.68 -39.85
N TYR A 734 -39.17 -2.71 -40.52
CA TYR A 734 -39.10 -4.08 -40.01
C TYR A 734 -37.67 -4.63 -40.11
N LEU A 735 -37.09 -5.09 -38.99
CA LEU A 735 -35.80 -5.77 -38.94
C LEU A 735 -36.01 -7.26 -38.73
N GLY A 736 -36.26 -7.96 -39.82
CA GLY A 736 -36.54 -9.38 -39.81
C GLY A 736 -35.32 -10.26 -39.49
N ARG A 737 -35.60 -11.55 -39.33
CA ARG A 737 -34.61 -12.61 -39.14
C ARG A 737 -33.86 -13.00 -40.42
N ASP A 738 -34.23 -12.37 -41.53
CA ASP A 738 -33.49 -12.29 -42.79
C ASP A 738 -32.41 -11.20 -42.78
N PHE A 739 -32.45 -10.27 -41.83
CA PHE A 739 -31.49 -9.16 -41.69
C PHE A 739 -30.63 -9.24 -40.43
N LEU A 740 -31.25 -9.49 -39.27
CA LEU A 740 -30.58 -9.65 -37.97
C LEU A 740 -30.61 -11.10 -37.49
N LYS A 741 -29.49 -11.54 -36.92
CA LYS A 741 -29.38 -12.80 -36.18
C LYS A 741 -30.10 -12.71 -34.84
N CYS A 742 -30.23 -13.84 -34.14
CA CYS A 742 -30.69 -13.91 -32.75
C CYS A 742 -29.99 -12.87 -31.88
N CYS A 743 -30.73 -12.18 -31.00
CA CYS A 743 -30.16 -11.28 -30.00
C CYS A 743 -29.10 -11.95 -29.08
N GLY A 744 -29.07 -13.28 -28.99
CA GLY A 744 -28.08 -14.03 -28.22
C GLY A 744 -28.42 -14.18 -26.73
N HIS A 745 -29.59 -13.71 -26.28
CA HIS A 745 -30.03 -13.77 -24.88
C HIS A 745 -29.90 -15.18 -24.28
N ASP A 746 -30.43 -16.19 -24.98
CA ASP A 746 -30.39 -17.58 -24.54
C ASP A 746 -28.94 -18.07 -24.39
N GLN A 747 -28.08 -17.79 -25.38
CA GLN A 747 -26.69 -18.22 -25.43
C GLN A 747 -25.87 -17.60 -24.29
N LYS A 748 -26.05 -16.31 -24.01
CA LYS A 748 -25.43 -15.62 -22.88
C LYS A 748 -25.79 -16.32 -21.56
N TRP A 749 -27.08 -16.42 -21.26
CA TRP A 749 -27.53 -16.98 -19.99
C TRP A 749 -27.36 -18.51 -19.87
N GLN A 750 -27.09 -19.21 -20.98
CA GLN A 750 -26.62 -20.61 -21.02
C GLN A 750 -25.12 -20.79 -20.67
N GLY A 751 -24.34 -19.70 -20.60
CA GLY A 751 -22.88 -19.78 -20.42
C GLY A 751 -22.10 -19.91 -21.72
N MET A 752 -22.74 -19.72 -22.88
CA MET A 752 -22.13 -19.90 -24.21
C MET A 752 -21.57 -18.57 -24.73
N SER A 753 -20.69 -17.91 -23.94
CA SER A 753 -20.07 -16.60 -24.29
C SER A 753 -19.56 -16.53 -25.73
N GLU A 754 -18.87 -17.55 -26.23
CA GLU A 754 -18.30 -17.52 -27.59
C GLU A 754 -19.38 -17.37 -28.67
N VAL A 755 -20.49 -18.08 -28.52
CA VAL A 755 -21.64 -18.02 -29.44
C VAL A 755 -22.38 -16.69 -29.28
N PHE A 756 -22.53 -16.20 -28.04
CA PHE A 756 -23.10 -14.89 -27.77
C PHE A 756 -22.31 -13.76 -28.43
N GLU A 757 -20.98 -13.72 -28.26
CA GLU A 757 -20.14 -12.66 -28.82
C GLU A 757 -20.09 -12.68 -30.36
N LYS A 758 -20.15 -13.88 -30.99
CA LYS A 758 -20.34 -13.99 -32.46
C LYS A 758 -21.65 -13.36 -32.92
N LEU A 759 -22.79 -13.72 -32.30
CA LEU A 759 -24.12 -13.17 -32.61
C LEU A 759 -24.18 -11.66 -32.39
N LYS A 760 -23.68 -11.20 -31.24
CA LYS A 760 -23.59 -9.78 -30.87
C LYS A 760 -22.77 -8.99 -31.88
N SER A 761 -21.55 -9.43 -32.20
CA SER A 761 -20.66 -8.74 -33.15
C SER A 761 -21.27 -8.60 -34.54
N TYR A 762 -21.96 -9.63 -35.03
CA TYR A 762 -22.70 -9.57 -36.30
C TYR A 762 -23.82 -8.53 -36.27
N ASN A 763 -24.68 -8.60 -35.26
CA ASN A 763 -25.84 -7.71 -35.13
C ASN A 763 -25.44 -6.25 -34.89
N GLN A 764 -24.44 -5.99 -34.05
CA GLN A 764 -23.90 -4.64 -33.84
C GLN A 764 -23.38 -4.03 -35.14
N LYS A 765 -22.67 -4.82 -35.96
CA LYS A 765 -22.19 -4.37 -37.27
C LYS A 765 -23.34 -4.00 -38.20
N LYS A 766 -24.35 -4.89 -38.34
CA LYS A 766 -25.55 -4.63 -39.17
C LYS A 766 -26.29 -3.38 -38.72
N LEU A 767 -26.53 -3.24 -37.41
CA LEU A 767 -27.21 -2.09 -36.81
C LEU A 767 -26.42 -0.79 -37.05
N GLY A 768 -25.11 -0.77 -36.80
CA GLY A 768 -24.27 0.40 -37.04
C GLY A 768 -24.13 0.79 -38.52
N GLU A 769 -24.18 -0.17 -39.44
CA GLU A 769 -24.17 0.08 -40.89
C GLU A 769 -25.55 0.52 -41.42
N SER A 770 -26.65 0.20 -40.73
CA SER A 770 -28.04 0.45 -41.18
C SER A 770 -28.51 1.90 -41.09
N GLY A 771 -27.85 2.76 -40.31
CA GLY A 771 -28.30 4.15 -40.10
C GLY A 771 -29.58 4.28 -39.25
N ILE A 772 -29.99 3.22 -38.57
CA ILE A 772 -31.09 3.24 -37.59
C ILE A 772 -30.63 4.00 -36.34
N GLU A 773 -31.49 4.87 -35.83
CA GLU A 773 -31.26 5.70 -34.64
C GLU A 773 -32.02 5.15 -33.41
N THR A 774 -33.17 4.49 -33.62
CA THR A 774 -33.97 3.88 -32.55
C THR A 774 -34.33 2.43 -32.89
N LEU A 775 -33.95 1.48 -32.03
CA LEU A 775 -34.29 0.06 -32.10
C LEU A 775 -35.41 -0.26 -31.10
N VAL A 776 -36.60 -0.59 -31.61
CA VAL A 776 -37.78 -0.98 -30.83
C VAL A 776 -37.90 -2.51 -30.84
N THR A 777 -38.32 -3.12 -29.73
CA THR A 777 -38.62 -4.56 -29.71
C THR A 777 -39.72 -4.91 -28.70
N SER A 778 -40.63 -5.80 -29.08
CA SER A 778 -41.71 -6.31 -28.21
C SER A 778 -41.27 -7.48 -27.31
N CYS A 779 -40.02 -7.93 -27.41
CA CYS A 779 -39.51 -9.00 -26.56
C CYS A 779 -38.68 -8.44 -25.42
N ALA A 780 -39.20 -8.52 -24.19
CA ALA A 780 -38.50 -8.14 -22.96
C ALA A 780 -37.07 -8.71 -22.82
N GLU A 781 -36.82 -9.93 -23.31
CA GLU A 781 -35.47 -10.52 -23.31
C GLU A 781 -34.54 -9.86 -24.33
N CYS A 782 -35.03 -9.62 -25.56
CA CYS A 782 -34.28 -8.94 -26.60
C CYS A 782 -33.99 -7.50 -26.19
N PHE A 783 -35.00 -6.78 -25.67
CA PHE A 783 -34.87 -5.41 -25.16
C PHE A 783 -33.75 -5.33 -24.13
N ARG A 784 -33.83 -6.14 -23.07
CA ARG A 784 -32.81 -6.20 -22.01
C ARG A 784 -31.42 -6.50 -22.58
N THR A 785 -31.31 -7.44 -23.54
CA THR A 785 -30.00 -7.83 -24.07
C THR A 785 -29.40 -6.80 -25.04
N PHE A 786 -30.18 -6.18 -25.92
CA PHE A 786 -29.70 -5.07 -26.74
C PHE A 786 -29.38 -3.82 -25.91
N ALA A 787 -30.16 -3.52 -24.86
CA ALA A 787 -29.93 -2.35 -24.02
C ALA A 787 -28.76 -2.51 -23.01
N MET A 788 -28.51 -3.73 -22.51
CA MET A 788 -27.54 -3.96 -21.42
C MET A 788 -26.27 -4.74 -21.83
N ASP A 789 -26.31 -5.57 -22.87
CA ASP A 789 -25.18 -6.44 -23.24
C ASP A 789 -24.45 -6.02 -24.52
N TYR A 790 -25.10 -5.21 -25.38
CA TYR A 790 -24.55 -4.71 -26.63
C TYR A 790 -23.94 -3.31 -26.43
N GLU A 791 -22.83 -3.01 -27.12
CA GLU A 791 -22.30 -1.65 -27.20
C GLU A 791 -23.02 -0.95 -28.37
N LEU A 792 -24.13 -0.26 -28.05
CA LEU A 792 -24.97 0.49 -29.00
C LEU A 792 -25.07 1.97 -28.57
N ASP A 793 -23.97 2.55 -28.06
CA ASP A 793 -23.92 3.84 -27.36
C ASP A 793 -24.52 5.05 -28.12
N GLU A 794 -24.66 4.98 -29.45
CA GLU A 794 -25.24 6.03 -30.30
C GLU A 794 -26.69 5.73 -30.76
N MET A 795 -27.25 4.57 -30.43
CA MET A 795 -28.57 4.08 -30.84
C MET A 795 -29.48 3.93 -29.61
N LYS A 796 -30.71 4.46 -29.70
CA LYS A 796 -31.70 4.31 -28.63
C LYS A 796 -32.36 2.93 -28.71
N VAL A 797 -32.28 2.12 -27.67
CA VAL A 797 -33.01 0.84 -27.57
C VAL A 797 -34.24 1.04 -26.69
N MET A 798 -35.43 0.62 -27.15
CA MET A 798 -36.70 0.77 -26.43
C MET A 798 -37.53 -0.52 -26.44
N HIS A 799 -38.30 -0.75 -25.37
CA HIS A 799 -39.39 -1.73 -25.43
C HIS A 799 -40.60 -1.13 -26.16
N THR A 800 -41.41 -1.95 -26.86
CA THR A 800 -42.57 -1.42 -27.61
C THR A 800 -43.52 -0.61 -26.73
N THR A 801 -43.83 -1.03 -25.50
CA THR A 801 -44.71 -0.25 -24.60
C THR A 801 -44.12 1.10 -24.20
N GLU A 802 -42.81 1.17 -23.97
CA GLU A 802 -42.09 2.42 -23.67
C GLU A 802 -42.14 3.37 -24.88
N PHE A 803 -41.93 2.83 -26.09
CA PHE A 803 -42.01 3.58 -27.34
C PHE A 803 -43.42 4.15 -27.57
N LEU A 804 -44.47 3.35 -27.37
CA LEU A 804 -45.86 3.81 -27.52
C LEU A 804 -46.19 4.95 -26.54
N VAL A 805 -45.80 4.82 -25.28
CA VAL A 805 -46.01 5.87 -24.26
C VAL A 805 -45.20 7.14 -24.59
N GLU A 806 -43.93 7.02 -24.98
CA GLU A 806 -43.09 8.18 -25.36
C GLU A 806 -43.64 8.92 -26.57
N LYS A 807 -44.12 8.19 -27.59
CA LYS A 807 -44.75 8.76 -28.78
C LYS A 807 -46.15 9.33 -28.50
N GLY A 808 -46.66 9.22 -27.28
CA GLY A 808 -47.92 9.80 -26.86
C GLY A 808 -49.13 9.05 -27.40
N PHE A 809 -49.09 7.72 -27.37
CA PHE A 809 -50.23 6.87 -27.72
C PHE A 809 -51.47 7.22 -26.88
N ASP A 810 -52.43 7.90 -27.52
CA ASP A 810 -53.79 8.13 -27.04
C ASP A 810 -54.74 7.96 -28.23
N MET A 811 -55.32 6.77 -28.34
CA MET A 811 -56.30 6.42 -29.37
C MET A 811 -57.73 6.44 -28.83
N SER A 812 -57.95 6.87 -27.57
CA SER A 812 -59.27 6.86 -26.89
C SER A 812 -60.04 5.55 -27.08
N LEU A 813 -59.35 4.43 -26.90
CA LEU A 813 -59.87 3.08 -27.14
C LEU A 813 -60.95 2.69 -26.13
N LYS A 814 -61.79 1.72 -26.52
CA LYS A 814 -62.91 1.26 -25.70
C LYS A 814 -63.29 -0.19 -26.00
N THR A 815 -63.53 -1.02 -24.98
CA THR A 815 -64.17 -2.34 -25.12
C THR A 815 -65.69 -2.24 -25.27
N ASP A 816 -66.32 -3.22 -25.90
CA ASP A 816 -67.78 -3.25 -26.08
C ASP A 816 -68.54 -3.68 -24.81
N ASP A 817 -67.97 -4.62 -24.05
CA ASP A 817 -68.42 -5.04 -22.72
C ASP A 817 -67.34 -4.68 -21.66
N GLU A 818 -67.73 -4.63 -20.39
CA GLU A 818 -66.81 -4.41 -19.26
C GLU A 818 -65.89 -5.64 -19.10
N LEU A 819 -64.62 -5.51 -19.46
CA LEU A 819 -63.66 -6.60 -19.57
C LEU A 819 -62.71 -6.60 -18.37
N THR A 820 -62.64 -7.71 -17.63
CA THR A 820 -61.68 -7.80 -16.51
C THR A 820 -60.39 -8.46 -16.97
N VAL A 821 -59.27 -7.72 -16.91
CA VAL A 821 -57.94 -8.18 -17.35
C VAL A 821 -56.96 -8.17 -16.18
N THR A 822 -55.92 -9.00 -16.24
CA THR A 822 -54.80 -8.98 -15.29
C THR A 822 -53.48 -8.92 -16.04
N TYR A 823 -52.40 -8.47 -15.39
CA TYR A 823 -51.11 -8.28 -16.04
C TYR A 823 -49.98 -9.09 -15.37
N HIS A 824 -49.16 -9.73 -16.19
CA HIS A 824 -47.95 -10.44 -15.78
C HIS A 824 -46.71 -9.63 -16.17
N ASP A 825 -45.99 -9.14 -15.17
CA ASP A 825 -44.69 -8.49 -15.32
C ASP A 825 -43.61 -9.48 -15.76
N PRO A 826 -43.07 -9.38 -17.00
CA PRO A 826 -41.96 -10.23 -17.41
C PRO A 826 -40.71 -9.83 -16.63
N CYS A 827 -40.02 -10.80 -16.02
CA CYS A 827 -38.89 -10.53 -15.12
C CYS A 827 -37.73 -9.72 -15.76
N ARG A 828 -37.56 -9.78 -17.09
CA ARG A 828 -36.58 -8.97 -17.82
C ARG A 828 -37.02 -7.51 -18.01
N LEU A 829 -38.31 -7.25 -18.22
CA LEU A 829 -38.83 -5.89 -18.40
C LEU A 829 -38.98 -5.18 -17.05
N GLY A 830 -39.63 -5.87 -16.10
CA GLY A 830 -39.80 -5.38 -14.73
C GLY A 830 -38.47 -5.33 -13.97
N ARG A 831 -38.00 -6.46 -13.44
CA ARG A 831 -36.87 -6.46 -12.47
C ARG A 831 -35.52 -5.99 -13.03
N GLN A 832 -35.26 -6.16 -14.33
CA GLN A 832 -33.96 -5.82 -14.92
C GLN A 832 -33.93 -4.50 -15.69
N MET A 833 -35.08 -3.99 -16.15
CA MET A 833 -35.17 -2.72 -16.88
C MET A 833 -36.05 -1.67 -16.19
N ASN A 834 -36.72 -2.03 -15.09
CA ASN A 834 -37.58 -1.16 -14.27
C ASN A 834 -38.77 -0.54 -15.02
N ILE A 835 -39.33 -1.27 -15.99
CA ILE A 835 -40.52 -0.90 -16.76
C ILE A 835 -41.71 -1.70 -16.23
N TYR A 836 -42.68 -1.00 -15.64
CA TYR A 836 -43.83 -1.58 -14.93
C TYR A 836 -45.12 -0.81 -15.19
N GLU A 837 -45.05 0.52 -15.22
CA GLU A 837 -46.24 1.37 -15.36
C GLU A 837 -46.61 1.59 -16.83
N GLU A 838 -45.64 1.65 -17.74
CA GLU A 838 -45.87 1.89 -19.17
C GLU A 838 -46.84 0.87 -19.82
N PRO A 839 -46.74 -0.45 -19.54
CA PRO A 839 -47.74 -1.42 -19.98
C PRO A 839 -49.11 -1.22 -19.31
N ARG A 840 -49.13 -0.82 -18.03
CA ARG A 840 -50.35 -0.63 -17.24
C ARG A 840 -51.12 0.62 -17.68
N ASP A 841 -50.43 1.73 -17.91
CA ASP A 841 -51.00 2.98 -18.41
C ASP A 841 -51.65 2.77 -19.79
N LEU A 842 -50.99 2.03 -20.68
CA LEU A 842 -51.57 1.66 -21.97
C LEU A 842 -52.85 0.82 -21.81
N VAL A 843 -52.87 -0.18 -20.93
CA VAL A 843 -54.06 -1.02 -20.68
C VAL A 843 -55.18 -0.21 -20.02
N ASN A 844 -54.87 0.61 -19.02
CA ASN A 844 -55.83 1.47 -18.32
C ASN A 844 -56.35 2.65 -19.18
N SER A 845 -55.69 2.95 -20.31
CA SER A 845 -56.17 3.96 -21.27
C SER A 845 -57.41 3.51 -22.05
N VAL A 846 -57.73 2.21 -22.03
CA VAL A 846 -58.89 1.64 -22.74
C VAL A 846 -60.15 1.72 -21.86
N GLU A 847 -61.16 2.48 -22.30
CA GLU A 847 -62.44 2.59 -21.60
C GLU A 847 -63.15 1.23 -21.55
N GLY A 848 -63.67 0.84 -20.38
CA GLY A 848 -64.34 -0.45 -20.17
C GLY A 848 -63.41 -1.61 -19.79
N VAL A 849 -62.09 -1.36 -19.70
CA VAL A 849 -61.14 -2.32 -19.12
C VAL A 849 -61.03 -2.11 -17.61
N ASN A 850 -61.26 -3.17 -16.84
CA ASN A 850 -61.03 -3.23 -15.41
C ASN A 850 -59.76 -4.07 -15.14
N MET A 851 -58.61 -3.41 -15.05
CA MET A 851 -57.35 -4.09 -14.74
C MET A 851 -57.26 -4.45 -13.25
N VAL A 852 -57.10 -5.75 -12.96
CA VAL A 852 -56.95 -6.30 -11.60
C VAL A 852 -55.60 -6.98 -11.43
N GLU A 853 -54.93 -6.68 -10.33
CA GLU A 853 -53.59 -7.23 -10.04
C GLU A 853 -53.67 -8.64 -9.44
N MET A 854 -52.72 -9.50 -9.81
CA MET A 854 -52.48 -10.79 -9.15
C MET A 854 -51.85 -10.60 -7.77
N GLU A 855 -51.90 -11.65 -6.92
CA GLU A 855 -51.29 -11.64 -5.57
C GLU A 855 -49.82 -11.21 -5.59
N HIS A 856 -49.06 -11.71 -6.56
CA HIS A 856 -47.68 -11.30 -6.82
C HIS A 856 -47.63 -10.41 -8.07
N THR A 857 -47.25 -9.15 -7.92
CA THR A 857 -47.23 -8.17 -9.01
C THR A 857 -46.02 -7.23 -8.92
N GLY A 858 -45.68 -6.55 -10.00
CA GLY A 858 -44.53 -5.64 -10.07
C GLY A 858 -43.22 -6.37 -9.77
N GLU A 859 -42.42 -5.85 -8.84
CA GLU A 859 -41.14 -6.47 -8.47
C GLU A 859 -41.29 -7.84 -7.78
N ASP A 860 -42.46 -8.17 -7.23
CA ASP A 860 -42.73 -9.47 -6.58
C ASP A 860 -43.29 -10.52 -7.55
N ALA A 861 -43.61 -10.16 -8.80
CA ALA A 861 -44.27 -11.05 -9.76
C ALA A 861 -43.54 -12.41 -9.99
N LEU A 862 -44.29 -13.51 -9.97
CA LEU A 862 -43.73 -14.84 -10.19
C LEU A 862 -43.19 -14.97 -11.62
N CYS A 863 -42.01 -15.59 -11.77
CA CYS A 863 -41.43 -15.89 -13.08
C CYS A 863 -42.27 -16.95 -13.82
N CYS A 864 -42.36 -16.85 -15.16
CA CYS A 864 -42.97 -17.85 -16.04
C CYS A 864 -42.26 -19.23 -16.03
N GLY A 865 -41.23 -19.40 -15.21
CA GLY A 865 -40.58 -20.68 -14.90
C GLY A 865 -39.49 -21.11 -15.87
N VAL A 866 -39.31 -20.42 -17.00
CA VAL A 866 -38.34 -20.79 -18.05
C VAL A 866 -37.32 -19.69 -18.26
N SER A 867 -36.05 -20.07 -18.30
CA SER A 867 -34.93 -19.19 -18.63
C SER A 867 -34.19 -19.77 -19.82
N SER A 868 -33.80 -18.94 -20.78
CA SER A 868 -32.84 -19.35 -21.81
C SER A 868 -33.26 -20.54 -22.69
N MET A 869 -34.57 -20.79 -22.83
CA MET A 869 -35.16 -22.04 -23.39
C MET A 869 -34.72 -23.34 -22.68
N MET A 870 -34.27 -23.21 -21.43
CA MET A 870 -33.89 -24.27 -20.51
C MET A 870 -34.97 -24.51 -19.45
N SER A 871 -34.92 -25.68 -18.83
CA SER A 871 -35.78 -26.07 -17.71
C SER A 871 -37.28 -26.10 -18.04
N CYS A 872 -37.69 -26.32 -19.29
CA CYS A 872 -39.09 -26.70 -19.62
C CYS A 872 -39.37 -28.14 -19.16
N ASN A 873 -39.51 -28.32 -17.84
CA ASN A 873 -39.64 -29.58 -17.12
C ASN A 873 -40.78 -29.48 -16.09
N GLU A 874 -41.03 -30.54 -15.31
CA GLU A 874 -42.11 -30.56 -14.31
C GLU A 874 -41.96 -29.48 -13.22
N ASN A 875 -40.72 -29.06 -12.93
CA ASN A 875 -40.43 -28.04 -11.94
C ASN A 875 -40.86 -26.65 -12.41
N SER A 876 -40.56 -26.25 -13.65
CA SER A 876 -41.07 -24.98 -14.21
C SER A 876 -42.56 -25.01 -14.54
N ARG A 877 -43.12 -26.20 -14.75
CA ARG A 877 -44.57 -26.40 -14.90
C ARG A 877 -45.31 -26.00 -13.63
N ALA A 878 -44.81 -26.38 -12.45
CA ALA A 878 -45.39 -26.00 -11.16
C ALA A 878 -45.50 -24.47 -10.96
N LEU A 879 -44.48 -23.71 -11.36
CA LEU A 879 -44.49 -22.24 -11.30
C LEU A 879 -45.59 -21.63 -12.18
N ARG A 880 -45.76 -22.14 -13.40
CA ARG A 880 -46.79 -21.69 -14.33
C ARG A 880 -48.20 -22.02 -13.83
N ILE A 881 -48.39 -23.18 -13.19
CA ILE A 881 -49.65 -23.55 -12.52
C ILE A 881 -49.95 -22.58 -11.37
N GLN A 882 -48.98 -22.25 -10.52
CA GLN A 882 -49.19 -21.26 -9.45
C GLN A 882 -49.57 -19.89 -10.01
N ARG A 883 -48.92 -19.43 -11.10
CA ARG A 883 -49.31 -18.18 -11.76
C ARG A 883 -50.73 -18.24 -12.36
N PHE A 884 -51.14 -19.38 -12.91
CA PHE A 884 -52.51 -19.59 -13.40
C PHE A 884 -53.55 -19.66 -12.27
N ASP A 885 -53.18 -20.20 -11.10
CA ASP A 885 -54.01 -20.17 -9.89
C ASP A 885 -54.22 -18.72 -9.40
N GLU A 886 -53.22 -17.84 -9.52
CA GLU A 886 -53.34 -16.40 -9.26
C GLU A 886 -54.25 -15.69 -10.27
N VAL A 887 -54.06 -15.91 -11.58
CA VAL A 887 -54.97 -15.34 -12.62
C VAL A 887 -56.42 -15.71 -12.30
N ARG A 888 -56.68 -17.00 -12.02
CA ARG A 888 -58.02 -17.47 -11.65
C ARG A 888 -58.53 -16.85 -10.33
N ALA A 889 -57.65 -16.51 -9.39
CA ALA A 889 -58.04 -15.86 -8.14
C ALA A 889 -58.47 -14.40 -8.34
N THR A 890 -57.93 -13.69 -9.35
CA THR A 890 -58.40 -12.36 -9.74
C THR A 890 -59.77 -12.38 -10.43
N GLY A 891 -60.09 -13.50 -11.10
CA GLY A 891 -61.30 -13.63 -11.92
C GLY A 891 -61.19 -12.94 -13.28
N ALA A 892 -59.98 -12.57 -13.72
CA ALA A 892 -59.75 -11.99 -15.03
C ALA A 892 -60.02 -12.97 -16.19
N GLU A 893 -60.58 -12.43 -17.26
CA GLU A 893 -60.88 -13.12 -18.52
C GLU A 893 -59.64 -13.21 -19.42
N ILE A 894 -58.69 -12.27 -19.25
CA ILE A 894 -57.45 -12.17 -20.02
C ILE A 894 -56.25 -11.92 -19.11
N MET A 895 -55.18 -12.69 -19.33
CA MET A 895 -53.84 -12.45 -18.80
C MET A 895 -52.98 -11.74 -19.85
N LEU A 896 -52.68 -10.47 -19.62
CA LEU A 896 -51.80 -9.66 -20.45
C LEU A 896 -50.33 -9.80 -20.01
N THR A 897 -49.40 -9.68 -20.96
CA THR A 897 -47.95 -9.69 -20.73
C THR A 897 -47.25 -8.83 -21.80
N THR A 898 -45.95 -8.58 -21.66
CA THR A 898 -45.11 -7.80 -22.60
C THR A 898 -43.87 -8.58 -23.04
N CYS A 899 -44.09 -9.85 -23.36
CA CYS A 899 -43.01 -10.77 -23.68
C CYS A 899 -43.57 -12.00 -24.41
N PRO A 900 -43.38 -12.11 -25.74
CA PRO A 900 -43.81 -13.26 -26.54
C PRO A 900 -43.30 -14.60 -26.01
N LYS A 901 -42.13 -14.62 -25.36
CA LYS A 901 -41.61 -15.84 -24.71
C LYS A 901 -42.39 -16.21 -23.45
N CYS A 902 -42.93 -15.25 -22.70
CA CYS A 902 -43.83 -15.56 -21.58
C CYS A 902 -45.16 -16.12 -22.10
N VAL A 903 -45.74 -15.50 -23.14
CA VAL A 903 -46.94 -16.02 -23.85
C VAL A 903 -46.70 -17.48 -24.26
N ALA A 904 -45.64 -17.76 -25.01
CA ALA A 904 -45.32 -19.11 -25.50
C ALA A 904 -45.21 -20.16 -24.37
N HIS A 905 -44.63 -19.82 -23.22
CA HIS A 905 -44.49 -20.76 -22.10
C HIS A 905 -45.77 -20.94 -21.27
N PHE A 906 -46.64 -19.94 -21.23
CA PHE A 906 -47.96 -20.06 -20.61
C PHE A 906 -48.94 -20.82 -21.52
N GLU A 907 -49.00 -20.53 -22.82
CA GLU A 907 -49.83 -21.29 -23.77
C GLU A 907 -49.37 -22.76 -23.88
N CYS A 908 -48.07 -23.02 -23.77
CA CYS A 908 -47.53 -24.38 -23.62
C CYS A 908 -48.14 -25.15 -22.44
N LEU A 909 -48.51 -24.48 -21.32
CA LEU A 909 -49.25 -25.11 -20.22
C LEU A 909 -50.75 -25.27 -20.54
N LYS A 910 -51.37 -24.34 -21.28
CA LYS A 910 -52.78 -24.44 -21.69
C LYS A 910 -53.04 -25.62 -22.64
N PHE A 911 -52.05 -26.04 -23.44
CA PHE A 911 -52.16 -27.25 -24.28
C PHE A 911 -52.38 -28.56 -23.50
N GLU A 912 -52.16 -28.58 -22.17
CA GLU A 912 -52.51 -29.72 -21.33
C GLU A 912 -54.04 -29.89 -21.15
N GLY A 913 -54.84 -28.87 -21.48
CA GLY A 913 -56.29 -28.94 -21.55
C GLY A 913 -57.00 -28.97 -20.19
N ASP A 914 -56.42 -28.37 -19.15
CA ASP A 914 -57.06 -28.23 -17.85
C ASP A 914 -58.16 -27.14 -17.91
N PRO A 915 -59.45 -27.48 -17.73
CA PRO A 915 -60.56 -26.54 -17.86
C PRO A 915 -60.61 -25.49 -16.72
N ARG A 916 -59.66 -25.51 -15.78
CA ARG A 916 -59.51 -24.47 -14.75
C ARG A 916 -58.70 -23.26 -15.23
N HIS A 917 -58.12 -23.32 -16.43
CA HIS A 917 -57.30 -22.26 -17.04
C HIS A 917 -58.00 -21.67 -18.28
N ASP A 918 -59.31 -21.49 -18.18
CA ASP A 918 -60.21 -20.98 -19.23
C ASP A 918 -60.18 -19.44 -19.26
N PHE A 919 -59.01 -18.88 -19.58
CA PHE A 919 -58.77 -17.45 -19.78
C PHE A 919 -57.83 -17.23 -20.98
N GLU A 920 -57.97 -16.10 -21.66
CA GLU A 920 -57.12 -15.73 -22.80
C GLU A 920 -55.74 -15.26 -22.32
N ILE A 921 -54.68 -15.45 -23.12
CA ILE A 921 -53.34 -14.92 -22.84
C ILE A 921 -52.88 -14.13 -24.05
N LEU A 922 -52.53 -12.86 -23.87
CA LEU A 922 -52.13 -11.97 -24.95
C LEU A 922 -50.94 -11.09 -24.57
N ASP A 923 -50.24 -10.62 -25.59
CA ASP A 923 -49.34 -9.47 -25.42
C ASP A 923 -50.15 -8.16 -25.34
N VAL A 924 -49.70 -7.18 -24.56
CA VAL A 924 -50.34 -5.86 -24.44
C VAL A 924 -50.45 -5.17 -25.80
N VAL A 925 -49.45 -5.32 -26.68
CA VAL A 925 -49.48 -4.74 -28.04
C VAL A 925 -50.60 -5.38 -28.88
N SER A 926 -50.74 -6.70 -28.80
CA SER A 926 -51.83 -7.45 -29.44
C SER A 926 -53.22 -7.04 -28.93
N PHE A 927 -53.34 -6.87 -27.61
CA PHE A 927 -54.57 -6.40 -26.98
C PHE A 927 -55.00 -5.02 -27.50
N LEU A 928 -54.07 -4.05 -27.54
CA LEU A 928 -54.34 -2.69 -28.03
C LEU A 928 -54.69 -2.67 -29.53
N ALA A 929 -53.99 -3.45 -30.35
CA ALA A 929 -54.28 -3.56 -31.78
C ALA A 929 -55.66 -4.17 -32.04
N ARG A 930 -56.06 -5.19 -31.26
CA ARG A 930 -57.43 -5.72 -31.31
C ARG A 930 -58.47 -4.65 -30.99
N GLN A 931 -58.25 -3.82 -29.97
CA GLN A 931 -59.15 -2.71 -29.64
C GLN A 931 -59.22 -1.63 -30.73
N ILE A 932 -58.12 -1.39 -31.45
CA ILE A 932 -58.11 -0.55 -32.67
C ILE A 932 -58.99 -1.17 -33.76
N GLU A 933 -58.82 -2.45 -34.09
CA GLU A 933 -59.61 -3.11 -35.14
C GLU A 933 -61.11 -3.19 -34.78
N GLU A 934 -61.44 -3.46 -33.51
CA GLU A 934 -62.80 -3.38 -32.98
C GLU A 934 -63.34 -1.93 -33.09
N SER A 935 -62.53 -0.90 -32.82
CA SER A 935 -62.93 0.50 -33.05
C SER A 935 -63.27 0.82 -34.51
N ARG A 936 -62.59 0.20 -35.49
CA ARG A 936 -62.87 0.38 -36.93
C ARG A 936 -64.13 -0.35 -37.42
N THR A 937 -64.61 -1.35 -36.67
CA THR A 937 -65.83 -2.10 -37.03
C THR A 937 -67.11 -1.52 -36.40
N ARG A 938 -66.97 -0.50 -35.54
CA ARG A 938 -68.05 0.31 -34.96
C ARG A 938 -68.43 1.53 -35.81
#